data_AF-A0A443YNY0-F1
#
_entry.id   AF-A0A443YNY0-F1
#
_cell.length_a   1.000
_cell.length_b   1.000
_cell.length_c   1.000
_cell.angle_alpha   90.00
_cell.angle_beta   90.00
_cell.angle_gamma   90.00
#
_symmetry.space_group_name_H-M   'P 1'
#
loop_
_entity.id
_entity.type
_entity.pdbx_description
1 polymer ?
#
loop_
_entity_poly.entity_id
_entity_poly.type
_entity_poly.pdbx_seq_one_letter_code
_entity_poly.pdbx_strand_id
1 'polypeptide(L)'
;MKLAIYYVVALVLLQFSLMAQTAVKTSFEAPTYITGNVNSQNLWAVASGNASISNAKSKTGSSALSFNNSNSALAVNFIPYSGTVTGIRDIFYTDMWINPVAFATKGIYLTAYDQYGGSLKRIYIVEFTLDNKIKVSNGGTQVEVGTWTTNQWTRISIRTDLTAEKFKIAINGVLNAADFAMREAYVPTASSGRAATYKEFHSLRINHTTDTQLASSDFTIDDLYIGKSPIPDVSFLPSSTARIINIEQPSYGSISLNPSQASYQINDQVTATLTLPQGYKNDGWTGDLAGTELSKTFNITNNMVIGANVVIDNTAPPAEYVVTVTQPSNGLITLSPAPTNGKYSSETAVTATIAVESCYQFNGWTGGLSGTQFSKTFTVNSDLSIGANVAINTTPGVVRNVASVAEFKTALLQMNPGDVIVVEDGSYDLSSLTINRSACPNRPIVIKARNQGQAILNGATALVLDGLQYVTLQGFSFKSANVGTGIKMLNCSRVRITRNSFTLDETNISSCNWLYIGDTFASTAPLKSGHNRIDYNLFEGKTKSGKFILLDGNINQQTQYDTISYNIFRNNGPREENEKETIRIGVSTLSQSNGYTLVEYNLFEDCDGDPEIVSVKSFANTVRFNTFRRCLGTVCLRQGNNSVVEGNYFFGEGKTAVYTNENGNSSIIGCGGVRVYGKNHKIFNNYFSGLTGSIFDAAVTITNGDAYNVENPTDLAKHYVPENVEVVFNTFVNNKSNIEIGYKYDKAPINCLIANNIVKENATQIVKAYSPEALAGVSFNNNIMYATNAASIGISVPASQIKNIDPLLEQPVCNGAGCELKKAYEVLRLSTASPAINASVGTFSYVLSDYEKQNRIGAADIGADEYDRNNAIAISALDGSNVGPNATSFDYSYFTVLPIKLVSFNAFYNKQQVDVRWSVAMQEKVQRYEIEWRTDFSDFKKIAETKAVDGKLNYTANHLTPEVGHNYYRLKTVDEDGATAFFEEKVVNVFANSSVKIYPNPATKEFKLDFGYTPSKSVKLKLVNSIGKNVLEMVMAPASSYQVPISNLVKGIYFVQIIEEGKQPVSLPIVINP
;
A
#
# COMPACT_ATOMS: atom_id res chain seq x y z
N MET A 1 -17.21 10.05 65.46
CA MET A 1 -18.26 9.38 64.67
C MET A 1 -17.75 9.37 63.23
N LYS A 2 -16.77 8.54 62.83
CA LYS A 2 -16.66 7.06 62.86
C LYS A 2 -17.84 6.41 62.11
N LEU A 3 -17.46 5.59 61.12
CA LEU A 3 -18.25 4.75 60.19
C LEU A 3 -18.81 5.42 58.91
N ALA A 4 -17.97 5.51 57.87
CA ALA A 4 -18.29 5.07 56.50
C ALA A 4 -17.09 5.21 55.52
N ILE A 5 -15.84 5.05 56.02
CA ILE A 5 -14.57 5.08 55.27
C ILE A 5 -14.20 3.66 54.78
N TYR A 6 -15.14 2.85 54.29
CA TYR A 6 -14.83 1.43 53.97
C TYR A 6 -15.34 0.85 52.64
N TYR A 7 -15.85 1.65 51.70
CA TYR A 7 -16.29 1.09 50.39
C TYR A 7 -15.85 1.88 49.14
N VAL A 8 -14.74 2.64 49.22
CA VAL A 8 -14.22 3.46 48.09
C VAL A 8 -12.78 3.08 47.66
N VAL A 9 -12.23 1.93 48.09
CA VAL A 9 -10.83 1.54 47.74
C VAL A 9 -10.66 0.10 47.24
N ALA A 10 -11.69 -0.52 46.65
CA ALA A 10 -11.56 -1.89 46.16
C ALA A 10 -12.39 -2.18 44.91
N LEU A 11 -12.03 -1.59 43.75
CA LEU A 11 -12.35 -2.14 42.40
C LEU A 11 -11.78 -1.31 41.22
N VAL A 12 -10.62 -0.67 41.39
CA VAL A 12 -9.80 -0.15 40.26
C VAL A 12 -8.37 -0.67 40.43
N LEU A 13 -8.19 -1.96 40.18
CA LEU A 13 -6.90 -2.62 39.92
C LEU A 13 -7.25 -3.95 39.22
N LEU A 14 -7.85 -3.86 38.03
CA LEU A 14 -7.96 -5.00 37.14
C LEU A 14 -6.69 -5.08 36.30
N GLN A 15 -6.03 -6.20 36.52
CA GLN A 15 -4.75 -6.65 36.02
C GLN A 15 -4.61 -6.42 34.51
N PHE A 16 -3.55 -5.70 34.12
CA PHE A 16 -2.96 -5.89 32.80
C PHE A 16 -2.69 -7.38 32.60
N SER A 17 -3.17 -7.92 31.49
CA SER A 17 -2.92 -9.29 31.04
C SER A 17 -1.42 -9.61 31.17
N LEU A 18 -1.08 -10.50 32.10
CA LEU A 18 0.24 -11.09 32.29
C LEU A 18 0.57 -12.02 31.11
N MET A 19 0.87 -11.45 29.94
CA MET A 19 1.79 -12.15 29.04
C MET A 19 3.16 -12.05 29.71
N ALA A 20 3.70 -13.18 30.18
CA ALA A 20 4.96 -13.22 30.91
C ALA A 20 6.12 -12.75 30.01
N GLN A 21 6.56 -11.50 30.20
CA GLN A 21 7.68 -10.90 29.49
C GLN A 21 8.93 -11.79 29.64
N THR A 22 9.41 -12.37 28.54
CA THR A 22 10.60 -13.24 28.49
C THR A 22 11.65 -12.58 27.61
N ALA A 23 12.84 -12.32 28.16
CA ALA A 23 13.97 -11.73 27.43
C ALA A 23 14.74 -12.78 26.63
N VAL A 24 14.95 -13.97 27.21
CA VAL A 24 15.57 -15.11 26.52
C VAL A 24 15.10 -16.41 27.15
N LYS A 25 14.92 -17.44 26.31
CA LYS A 25 14.77 -18.84 26.71
C LYS A 25 15.38 -19.70 25.61
N THR A 26 16.59 -20.23 25.83
CA THR A 26 17.32 -20.93 24.76
C THR A 26 18.27 -21.98 25.31
N SER A 27 18.36 -23.12 24.62
CA SER A 27 19.45 -24.10 24.71
C SER A 27 20.40 -24.01 23.50
N PHE A 28 20.43 -22.84 22.83
CA PHE A 28 21.31 -22.52 21.71
C PHE A 28 21.21 -23.43 20.46
N GLU A 29 20.06 -24.06 20.23
CA GLU A 29 19.86 -24.97 19.08
C GLU A 29 19.58 -24.25 17.75
N ALA A 30 19.89 -24.95 16.66
CA ALA A 30 19.51 -24.59 15.29
C ALA A 30 17.98 -24.77 15.09
N PRO A 31 17.31 -23.97 14.24
CA PRO A 31 17.86 -23.07 13.22
C PRO A 31 18.15 -21.64 13.71
N THR A 32 17.80 -21.29 14.95
CA THR A 32 17.95 -19.92 15.46
C THR A 32 19.41 -19.53 15.72
N TYR A 33 20.24 -20.45 16.20
CA TYR A 33 21.67 -20.23 16.43
C TYR A 33 22.51 -21.06 15.46
N ILE A 34 23.52 -20.45 14.85
CA ILE A 34 24.41 -21.09 13.89
C ILE A 34 25.75 -21.35 14.56
N THR A 35 26.25 -22.59 14.48
CA THR A 35 27.58 -23.00 14.96
C THR A 35 28.67 -22.05 14.43
N GLY A 36 29.54 -21.56 15.32
CA GLY A 36 30.52 -20.52 15.02
C GLY A 36 30.34 -19.28 15.90
N ASN A 37 30.98 -18.16 15.52
CA ASN A 37 30.98 -16.93 16.33
C ASN A 37 29.54 -16.41 16.56
N VAL A 38 29.18 -16.15 17.82
CA VAL A 38 27.83 -15.69 18.19
C VAL A 38 27.60 -14.19 17.93
N ASN A 39 28.63 -13.42 17.59
CA ASN A 39 28.52 -11.97 17.40
C ASN A 39 27.48 -11.62 16.33
N SER A 40 26.58 -10.69 16.65
CA SER A 40 25.44 -10.28 15.82
C SER A 40 24.38 -11.36 15.56
N GLN A 41 24.46 -12.51 16.24
CA GLN A 41 23.38 -13.51 16.26
C GLN A 41 22.45 -13.26 17.45
N ASN A 42 21.14 -13.23 17.24
CA ASN A 42 20.11 -13.22 18.30
C ASN A 42 20.40 -12.27 19.48
N LEU A 43 20.77 -11.02 19.19
CA LEU A 43 21.02 -9.97 20.18
C LEU A 43 22.30 -10.14 21.03
N TRP A 44 23.18 -11.08 20.66
CA TRP A 44 24.52 -11.21 21.21
C TRP A 44 25.52 -10.30 20.51
N ALA A 45 26.33 -9.60 21.29
CA ALA A 45 27.42 -8.75 20.82
C ALA A 45 28.72 -9.12 21.54
N VAL A 46 29.74 -9.50 20.76
CA VAL A 46 31.09 -9.82 21.24
C VAL A 46 31.96 -8.60 21.03
N ALA A 47 32.20 -7.83 22.10
CA ALA A 47 33.05 -6.63 22.05
C ALA A 47 34.54 -6.99 22.11
N SER A 48 34.90 -8.02 22.89
CA SER A 48 36.24 -8.58 22.93
C SER A 48 36.22 -10.05 23.37
N GLY A 49 37.23 -10.80 22.94
CA GLY A 49 37.37 -12.22 23.29
C GLY A 49 36.65 -13.14 22.31
N ASN A 50 36.51 -14.40 22.70
CA ASN A 50 35.91 -15.45 21.89
C ASN A 50 34.66 -16.01 22.58
N ALA A 51 33.55 -16.00 21.85
CA ALA A 51 32.30 -16.65 22.20
C ALA A 51 31.66 -17.24 20.94
N SER A 52 31.41 -18.53 20.95
CA SER A 52 30.90 -19.26 19.80
C SER A 52 29.85 -20.29 20.19
N ILE A 53 28.88 -20.48 19.31
CA ILE A 53 27.97 -21.62 19.37
C ILE A 53 28.78 -22.86 18.95
N SER A 54 28.79 -23.87 19.82
CA SER A 54 29.63 -25.05 19.66
C SER A 54 28.86 -26.30 20.03
N ASN A 55 29.13 -27.39 19.31
CA ASN A 55 28.54 -28.70 19.56
C ASN A 55 29.46 -29.57 20.43
N ALA A 56 30.56 -29.00 20.94
CA ALA A 56 31.55 -29.74 21.70
C ALA A 56 31.04 -30.12 23.10
N LYS A 57 30.17 -29.30 23.70
CA LYS A 57 29.74 -29.48 25.09
C LYS A 57 28.40 -28.80 25.37
N SER A 58 27.30 -29.56 25.38
CA SER A 58 25.97 -29.08 25.77
C SER A 58 25.47 -29.72 27.08
N LYS A 59 24.55 -29.05 27.75
CA LYS A 59 23.81 -29.56 28.93
C LYS A 59 22.53 -30.25 28.49
N THR A 60 21.77 -29.62 27.60
CA THR A 60 20.65 -30.24 26.90
C THR A 60 20.82 -30.01 25.40
N GLY A 61 20.21 -30.87 24.58
CA GLY A 61 20.35 -30.78 23.13
C GLY A 61 21.79 -30.98 22.65
N SER A 62 22.15 -30.29 21.56
CA SER A 62 23.35 -30.53 20.77
C SER A 62 24.32 -29.35 20.69
N SER A 63 23.90 -28.15 21.08
CA SER A 63 24.67 -26.91 20.94
C SER A 63 24.70 -26.13 22.24
N ALA A 64 25.74 -25.34 22.48
CA ALA A 64 25.84 -24.44 23.62
C ALA A 64 26.74 -23.24 23.32
N LEU A 65 26.71 -22.22 24.17
CA LEU A 65 27.56 -21.04 24.05
C LEU A 65 28.91 -21.27 24.75
N SER A 66 29.95 -21.54 23.97
CA SER A 66 31.31 -21.81 24.46
C SER A 66 32.19 -20.56 24.42
N PHE A 67 33.06 -20.46 25.42
CA PHE A 67 34.06 -19.41 25.55
C PHE A 67 35.43 -20.05 25.72
N ASN A 68 36.37 -19.72 24.83
CA ASN A 68 37.75 -20.18 24.92
C ASN A 68 38.69 -18.99 24.65
N ASN A 69 39.18 -18.39 25.73
CA ASN A 69 40.01 -17.20 25.72
C ASN A 69 41.38 -17.58 26.27
N SER A 70 42.44 -17.31 25.51
CA SER A 70 43.83 -17.47 25.94
C SER A 70 44.49 -16.11 26.05
N ASN A 71 44.81 -15.68 27.28
CA ASN A 71 45.41 -14.39 27.60
C ASN A 71 44.80 -13.19 26.84
N SER A 72 43.47 -13.13 26.76
CA SER A 72 42.71 -12.13 26.00
C SER A 72 41.65 -11.47 26.87
N ALA A 73 41.20 -10.28 26.47
CA ALA A 73 40.09 -9.59 27.11
C ALA A 73 38.77 -10.26 26.72
N LEU A 74 37.83 -10.39 27.66
CA LEU A 74 36.50 -10.97 27.41
C LEU A 74 35.43 -9.95 27.78
N ALA A 75 34.58 -9.60 26.80
CA ALA A 75 33.41 -8.73 27.00
C ALA A 75 32.32 -9.09 25.99
N VAL A 76 31.30 -9.81 26.46
CA VAL A 76 30.17 -10.31 25.66
C VAL A 76 28.87 -9.84 26.28
N ASN A 77 27.95 -9.32 25.46
CA ASN A 77 26.69 -8.77 25.91
C ASN A 77 25.53 -9.47 25.21
N PHE A 78 24.49 -9.80 25.97
CA PHE A 78 23.16 -10.11 25.46
C PHE A 78 22.25 -8.91 25.76
N ILE A 79 21.73 -8.26 24.72
CA ILE A 79 21.01 -6.97 24.82
C ILE A 79 19.58 -7.12 24.29
N PRO A 80 18.66 -7.70 25.07
CA PRO A 80 17.25 -7.84 24.69
C PRO A 80 16.51 -6.50 24.64
N TYR A 81 16.92 -5.52 25.44
CA TYR A 81 16.35 -4.18 25.46
C TYR A 81 17.46 -3.14 25.40
N SER A 82 17.43 -2.26 24.40
CA SER A 82 18.35 -1.14 24.34
C SER A 82 18.09 -0.17 25.51
N GLY A 83 19.08 0.62 25.92
CA GLY A 83 18.93 1.63 26.98
C GLY A 83 17.93 2.77 26.69
N THR A 84 17.13 2.67 25.63
CA THR A 84 16.03 3.60 25.31
C THR A 84 14.65 2.93 25.37
N VAL A 85 14.60 1.61 25.54
CA VAL A 85 13.39 0.79 25.56
C VAL A 85 13.17 0.27 26.97
N THR A 86 11.92 0.27 27.45
CA THR A 86 11.57 -0.28 28.76
C THR A 86 11.97 -1.75 28.89
N GLY A 87 12.78 -2.06 29.90
CA GLY A 87 13.22 -3.41 30.24
C GLY A 87 12.20 -4.21 31.05
N ILE A 88 12.67 -5.30 31.71
CA ILE A 88 11.81 -6.07 32.64
C ILE A 88 11.74 -5.36 33.99
N ARG A 89 10.51 -5.10 34.47
CA ARG A 89 10.20 -4.48 35.77
C ARG A 89 9.82 -5.50 36.85
N ASP A 90 9.81 -5.01 38.09
CA ASP A 90 9.36 -5.70 39.30
C ASP A 90 10.23 -6.92 39.63
N ILE A 91 9.81 -8.12 39.24
CA ILE A 91 10.51 -9.36 39.50
C ILE A 91 10.89 -10.00 38.17
N PHE A 92 12.14 -10.46 38.09
CA PHE A 92 12.58 -11.33 37.00
C PHE A 92 13.42 -12.47 37.54
N TYR A 93 13.46 -13.55 36.77
CA TYR A 93 14.23 -14.74 37.06
C TYR A 93 15.35 -14.89 36.03
N THR A 94 16.49 -15.39 36.48
CA THR A 94 17.60 -15.81 35.61
C THR A 94 17.97 -17.24 35.95
N ASP A 95 17.94 -18.12 34.98
CA ASP A 95 18.32 -19.53 35.12
C ASP A 95 19.30 -19.88 34.00
N MET A 96 20.39 -20.57 34.33
CA MET A 96 21.33 -21.07 33.34
C MET A 96 22.19 -22.20 33.90
N TRP A 97 22.70 -23.04 33.02
CA TRP A 97 23.73 -24.02 33.33
C TRP A 97 25.09 -23.54 32.82
N ILE A 98 26.12 -23.69 33.65
CA ILE A 98 27.49 -23.29 33.32
C ILE A 98 28.42 -24.47 33.56
N ASN A 99 29.30 -24.76 32.62
CA ASN A 99 30.34 -25.76 32.74
C ASN A 99 31.72 -25.09 32.70
N PRO A 100 32.31 -24.79 33.86
CA PRO A 100 33.67 -24.26 33.92
C PRO A 100 34.71 -25.32 33.57
N VAL A 101 35.67 -25.00 32.71
CA VAL A 101 36.81 -25.86 32.40
C VAL A 101 38.06 -25.33 33.11
N ALA A 102 38.42 -24.07 32.87
CA ALA A 102 39.58 -23.45 33.51
C ALA A 102 39.42 -21.93 33.63
N PHE A 103 39.79 -21.39 34.79
CA PHE A 103 40.04 -19.96 34.99
C PHE A 103 41.46 -19.83 35.55
N ALA A 104 42.38 -19.16 34.84
CA ALA A 104 43.80 -19.20 35.19
C ALA A 104 44.27 -17.99 36.01
N THR A 105 44.01 -16.77 35.52
CA THR A 105 44.51 -15.53 36.14
C THR A 105 43.42 -14.64 36.70
N LYS A 106 42.20 -14.76 36.17
CA LYS A 106 40.98 -14.14 36.69
C LYS A 106 39.78 -15.05 36.44
N GLY A 107 38.78 -14.92 37.30
CA GLY A 107 37.47 -15.51 37.12
C GLY A 107 36.63 -14.78 36.07
N ILE A 108 35.39 -15.22 35.93
CA ILE A 108 34.39 -14.58 35.06
C ILE A 108 33.28 -13.94 35.88
N TYR A 109 32.75 -12.82 35.39
CA TYR A 109 31.60 -12.10 35.91
C TYR A 109 30.40 -12.30 35.00
N LEU A 110 29.27 -12.61 35.63
CA LEU A 110 27.94 -12.57 35.02
C LEU A 110 27.19 -11.41 35.66
N THR A 111 26.94 -10.36 34.87
CA THR A 111 26.40 -9.09 35.38
C THR A 111 25.11 -8.73 34.67
N ALA A 112 24.02 -8.58 35.43
CA ALA A 112 22.78 -7.99 34.91
C ALA A 112 22.84 -6.45 35.04
N TYR A 113 22.37 -5.75 34.01
CA TYR A 113 22.36 -4.28 33.96
C TYR A 113 20.96 -3.70 33.79
N ASP A 114 20.74 -2.55 34.44
CA ASP A 114 19.84 -1.51 33.96
C ASP A 114 20.66 -0.55 33.07
N GLN A 115 20.12 -0.14 31.92
CA GLN A 115 20.77 0.75 30.97
C GLN A 115 19.90 1.97 30.59
N TYR A 116 18.68 2.10 31.12
CA TYR A 116 17.72 3.06 30.57
C TYR A 116 18.15 4.52 30.81
N GLY A 117 18.08 5.34 29.77
CA GLY A 117 18.42 6.77 29.82
C GLY A 117 19.92 7.03 30.05
N GLY A 118 20.79 6.08 29.68
CA GLY A 118 22.25 6.21 29.83
C GLY A 118 22.79 5.78 31.20
N SER A 119 21.93 5.29 32.11
CA SER A 119 22.32 4.82 33.43
C SER A 119 22.84 3.38 33.35
N LEU A 120 24.15 3.17 33.22
CA LEU A 120 24.79 1.83 33.27
C LEU A 120 24.93 1.35 34.72
N LYS A 121 23.91 0.66 35.26
CA LYS A 121 23.88 0.23 36.66
C LYS A 121 23.81 -1.28 36.81
N ARG A 122 24.63 -1.82 37.69
CA ARG A 122 24.75 -3.27 37.92
C ARG A 122 23.70 -3.71 38.93
N ILE A 123 22.85 -4.65 38.51
CA ILE A 123 21.78 -5.23 39.34
C ILE A 123 22.37 -6.29 40.26
N TYR A 124 23.03 -7.30 39.70
CA TYR A 124 23.79 -8.31 40.43
C TYR A 124 25.08 -8.67 39.68
N ILE A 125 26.05 -9.23 40.40
CA ILE A 125 27.26 -9.83 39.82
C ILE A 125 27.42 -11.21 40.45
N VAL A 126 27.49 -12.25 39.62
CA VAL A 126 27.93 -13.59 40.01
C VAL A 126 29.34 -13.81 39.48
N GLU A 127 30.27 -14.15 40.36
CA GLU A 127 31.65 -14.46 40.03
C GLU A 127 31.92 -15.96 40.19
N PHE A 128 32.52 -16.55 39.17
CA PHE A 128 33.21 -17.84 39.27
C PHE A 128 34.70 -17.57 39.46
N THR A 129 35.21 -17.85 40.66
CA THR A 129 36.57 -17.49 41.06
C THR A 129 37.59 -18.57 40.68
N LEU A 130 38.88 -18.22 40.74
CA LEU A 130 40.01 -19.14 40.54
C LEU A 130 40.10 -20.24 41.60
N ASP A 131 39.62 -19.98 42.83
CA ASP A 131 39.64 -20.91 43.96
C ASP A 131 38.39 -21.80 44.02
N ASN A 132 37.75 -22.05 42.87
CA ASN A 132 36.60 -22.94 42.72
C ASN A 132 35.33 -22.51 43.50
N LYS A 133 35.21 -21.22 43.80
CA LYS A 133 34.07 -20.65 44.51
C LYS A 133 33.15 -19.89 43.57
N ILE A 134 31.88 -19.85 43.95
CA ILE A 134 30.87 -18.99 43.34
C ILE A 134 30.56 -17.92 44.36
N LYS A 135 30.82 -16.67 44.00
CA LYS A 135 30.58 -15.51 44.86
C LYS A 135 29.55 -14.59 44.23
N VAL A 136 28.75 -13.94 45.05
CA VAL A 136 27.87 -12.85 44.60
C VAL A 136 28.31 -11.54 45.24
N SER A 137 28.23 -10.45 44.48
CA SER A 137 28.51 -9.11 45.02
C SER A 137 27.22 -8.49 45.56
N ASN A 138 27.21 -8.14 46.84
CA ASN A 138 26.08 -7.54 47.55
C ASN A 138 26.47 -6.15 48.08
N GLY A 139 26.04 -5.07 47.42
CA GLY A 139 26.16 -3.69 47.93
C GLY A 139 27.56 -3.18 48.31
N GLY A 140 28.64 -3.92 48.03
CA GLY A 140 30.02 -3.55 48.39
C GLY A 140 30.92 -4.76 48.67
N THR A 141 30.38 -5.85 49.20
CA THR A 141 31.12 -7.07 49.59
C THR A 141 30.84 -8.24 48.66
N GLN A 142 31.72 -9.24 48.67
CA GLN A 142 31.51 -10.51 47.97
C GLN A 142 31.20 -11.62 48.99
N VAL A 143 30.15 -12.40 48.74
CA VAL A 143 29.70 -13.50 49.60
C VAL A 143 29.76 -14.82 48.82
N GLU A 144 30.36 -15.85 49.41
CA GLU A 144 30.39 -17.20 48.85
C GLU A 144 28.99 -17.84 48.95
N VAL A 145 28.47 -18.33 47.82
CA VAL A 145 27.13 -18.92 47.72
C VAL A 145 27.14 -20.37 47.25
N GLY A 146 28.30 -20.87 46.83
CA GLY A 146 28.50 -22.24 46.40
C GLY A 146 29.90 -22.45 45.85
N THR A 147 30.14 -23.64 45.31
CA THR A 147 31.39 -24.03 44.65
C THR A 147 31.11 -24.52 43.24
N TRP A 148 32.14 -24.51 42.40
CA TRP A 148 32.10 -25.11 41.08
C TRP A 148 33.26 -26.10 40.93
N THR A 149 33.09 -27.10 40.07
CA THR A 149 34.10 -28.12 39.81
C THR A 149 34.42 -28.14 38.33
N THR A 150 35.71 -28.26 37.98
CA THR A 150 36.16 -28.41 36.59
C THR A 150 35.37 -29.50 35.87
N ASN A 151 34.88 -29.15 34.68
CA ASN A 151 34.09 -30.00 33.79
C ASN A 151 32.70 -30.41 34.31
N GLN A 152 32.23 -29.91 35.45
CA GLN A 152 30.89 -30.21 35.96
C GLN A 152 29.92 -29.05 35.70
N TRP A 153 28.75 -29.41 35.18
CA TRP A 153 27.64 -28.48 34.99
C TRP A 153 27.13 -28.00 36.35
N THR A 154 27.12 -26.68 36.53
CA THR A 154 26.61 -25.99 37.71
C THR A 154 25.45 -25.09 37.30
N ARG A 155 24.28 -25.27 37.90
CA ARG A 155 23.10 -24.45 37.64
C ARG A 155 23.09 -23.21 38.53
N ILE A 156 22.84 -22.07 37.92
CA ILE A 156 22.68 -20.79 38.60
C ILE A 156 21.24 -20.31 38.39
N SER A 157 20.49 -20.23 39.48
CA SER A 157 19.08 -19.81 39.47
C SER A 157 18.91 -18.60 40.37
N ILE A 158 18.42 -17.48 39.85
CA ILE A 158 18.31 -16.20 40.58
C ILE A 158 16.88 -15.68 40.45
N ARG A 159 16.27 -15.30 41.59
CA ARG A 159 15.09 -14.43 41.64
C ARG A 159 15.55 -13.03 42.01
N THR A 160 15.29 -12.05 41.15
CA THR A 160 15.61 -10.65 41.38
C THR A 160 14.33 -9.85 41.59
N ASP A 161 14.28 -9.06 42.65
CA ASP A 161 13.19 -8.17 43.03
C ASP A 161 13.68 -6.72 42.99
N LEU A 162 13.42 -6.06 41.87
CA LEU A 162 13.83 -4.69 41.56
C LEU A 162 13.17 -3.65 42.47
N THR A 163 12.00 -3.98 42.99
CA THR A 163 11.26 -3.14 43.93
C THR A 163 11.85 -3.23 45.33
N ALA A 164 12.16 -4.44 45.80
CA ALA A 164 12.82 -4.65 47.09
C ALA A 164 14.33 -4.38 47.05
N GLU A 165 14.90 -4.12 45.87
CA GLU A 165 16.34 -4.01 45.62
C GLU A 165 17.14 -5.21 46.13
N LYS A 166 16.55 -6.41 46.01
CA LYS A 166 17.13 -7.66 46.49
C LYS A 166 17.14 -8.74 45.42
N PHE A 167 18.06 -9.67 45.52
CA PHE A 167 18.05 -10.91 44.75
C PHE A 167 18.36 -12.09 45.66
N LYS A 168 17.87 -13.27 45.27
CA LYS A 168 18.13 -14.54 45.93
C LYS A 168 18.62 -15.53 44.90
N ILE A 169 19.61 -16.33 45.28
CA ILE A 169 20.30 -17.25 44.37
C ILE A 169 20.19 -18.68 44.92
N ALA A 170 20.03 -19.63 44.01
CA ALA A 170 20.16 -21.05 44.27
C ALA A 170 21.29 -21.61 43.39
N ILE A 171 22.11 -22.50 43.96
CA ILE A 171 23.18 -23.21 43.26
C ILE A 171 22.76 -24.67 43.15
N ASN A 172 22.71 -25.21 41.92
CA ASN A 172 22.21 -26.57 41.65
C ASN A 172 20.82 -26.83 42.26
N GLY A 173 19.94 -25.83 42.21
CA GLY A 173 18.59 -25.88 42.79
C GLY A 173 18.52 -25.71 44.31
N VAL A 174 19.65 -25.67 45.02
CA VAL A 174 19.70 -25.45 46.47
C VAL A 174 19.71 -23.95 46.75
N LEU A 175 18.62 -23.45 47.34
CA LEU A 175 18.44 -22.05 47.68
C LEU A 175 19.43 -21.59 48.76
N ASN A 176 20.12 -20.48 48.51
CA ASN A 176 20.91 -19.83 49.55
C ASN A 176 19.97 -19.23 50.61
N ALA A 177 20.32 -19.40 51.89
CA ALA A 177 19.48 -18.92 52.99
C ALA A 177 19.36 -17.38 53.00
N ALA A 178 20.38 -16.65 52.55
CA ALA A 178 20.41 -15.19 52.57
C ALA A 178 19.73 -14.57 51.34
N ASP A 179 19.12 -13.40 51.56
CA ASP A 179 18.75 -12.46 50.50
C ASP A 179 19.88 -11.43 50.35
N PHE A 180 20.26 -11.12 49.12
CA PHE A 180 21.35 -10.21 48.80
C PHE A 180 20.79 -8.88 48.28
N ALA A 181 21.35 -7.73 48.68
CA ALA A 181 20.98 -6.46 48.07
C ALA A 181 21.62 -6.34 46.67
N MET A 182 20.99 -5.54 45.81
CA MET A 182 21.53 -5.22 44.50
C MET A 182 22.95 -4.63 44.59
N ARG A 183 23.74 -4.84 43.52
CA ARG A 183 25.14 -4.41 43.49
C ARG A 183 25.28 -2.90 43.67
N GLU A 184 24.42 -2.13 43.01
CA GLU A 184 24.40 -0.68 43.14
C GLU A 184 23.00 -0.24 43.56
N ALA A 185 22.91 0.47 44.69
CA ALA A 185 21.74 1.30 44.99
C ALA A 185 21.81 2.55 44.11
N TYR A 186 20.74 2.87 43.41
CA TYR A 186 20.64 4.10 42.61
C TYR A 186 19.18 4.52 42.43
N VAL A 187 19.00 5.82 42.28
CA VAL A 187 17.75 6.41 41.78
C VAL A 187 17.94 6.61 40.28
N PRO A 188 17.20 5.90 39.43
CA PRO A 188 17.34 6.09 37.99
C PRO A 188 16.97 7.52 37.55
N THR A 189 17.69 8.05 36.58
CA THR A 189 17.43 9.39 36.02
C THR A 189 16.06 9.40 35.33
N ALA A 190 15.21 10.38 35.67
CA ALA A 190 13.97 10.61 34.93
C ALA A 190 14.27 11.01 33.48
N SER A 191 13.56 10.45 32.52
CA SER A 191 13.55 10.88 31.12
C SER A 191 12.11 10.92 30.61
N SER A 192 11.89 11.43 29.39
CA SER A 192 10.57 11.60 28.77
C SER A 192 9.87 10.25 28.52
N GLY A 193 9.32 9.65 29.57
CA GLY A 193 8.67 8.34 29.56
C GLY A 193 8.93 7.48 30.81
N ARG A 194 9.96 7.79 31.61
CA ARG A 194 10.32 7.04 32.83
C ARG A 194 10.30 7.94 34.06
N ALA A 195 9.42 7.61 35.01
CA ALA A 195 9.53 8.16 36.36
C ALA A 195 10.82 7.64 37.02
N ALA A 196 11.52 8.50 37.77
CA ALA A 196 12.79 8.21 38.45
C ALA A 196 12.75 7.04 39.45
N THR A 197 11.57 6.42 39.66
CA THR A 197 11.33 5.35 40.62
C THR A 197 11.44 3.94 40.04
N TYR A 198 11.46 3.77 38.72
CA TYR A 198 11.41 2.43 38.10
C TYR A 198 12.79 1.88 37.75
N LYS A 199 13.18 0.75 38.34
CA LYS A 199 14.39 -0.03 37.99
C LYS A 199 14.03 -1.16 37.03
N GLU A 200 14.91 -1.46 36.07
CA GLU A 200 14.62 -2.35 34.94
C GLU A 200 15.81 -3.21 34.51
N PHE A 201 15.58 -4.47 34.14
CA PHE A 201 16.59 -5.31 33.47
C PHE A 201 16.65 -5.02 31.96
N HIS A 202 17.86 -4.75 31.45
CA HIS A 202 18.11 -4.45 30.03
C HIS A 202 19.04 -5.45 29.34
N SER A 203 20.09 -5.90 30.03
CA SER A 203 21.13 -6.73 29.41
C SER A 203 21.84 -7.63 30.40
N LEU A 204 22.38 -8.75 29.91
CA LEU A 204 23.35 -9.59 30.60
C LEU A 204 24.73 -9.39 29.97
N ARG A 205 25.76 -9.14 30.79
CA ARG A 205 27.17 -9.07 30.38
C ARG A 205 27.97 -10.22 30.98
N ILE A 206 28.83 -10.79 30.16
CA ILE A 206 29.80 -11.82 30.51
C ILE A 206 31.19 -11.27 30.20
N ASN A 207 32.00 -11.08 31.24
CA ASN A 207 33.35 -10.52 31.11
C ASN A 207 34.30 -11.12 32.13
N HIS A 208 35.61 -10.86 31.98
CA HIS A 208 36.53 -10.99 33.10
C HIS A 208 36.21 -9.90 34.15
N THR A 209 36.98 -9.83 35.25
CA THR A 209 36.77 -8.83 36.32
C THR A 209 36.59 -7.39 35.81
N THR A 210 37.18 -7.05 34.66
CA THR A 210 36.87 -5.84 33.87
C THR A 210 36.84 -6.19 32.38
N ASP A 211 36.19 -5.34 31.56
CA ASP A 211 36.04 -5.57 30.11
C ASP A 211 37.38 -5.65 29.37
N THR A 212 38.43 -5.00 29.88
CA THR A 212 39.77 -4.96 29.24
C THR A 212 40.77 -5.93 29.88
N GLN A 213 40.36 -6.71 30.88
CA GLN A 213 41.26 -7.59 31.62
C GLN A 213 41.70 -8.79 30.75
N LEU A 214 43.00 -8.87 30.48
CA LEU A 214 43.59 -10.06 29.86
C LEU A 214 43.61 -11.22 30.86
N ALA A 215 42.98 -12.32 30.50
CA ALA A 215 43.04 -13.57 31.26
C ALA A 215 42.79 -14.77 30.34
N SER A 216 43.08 -15.97 30.85
CA SER A 216 42.68 -17.21 30.19
C SER A 216 41.46 -17.80 30.90
N SER A 217 40.42 -18.07 30.13
CA SER A 217 39.16 -18.66 30.58
C SER A 217 38.62 -19.64 29.54
N ASP A 218 38.17 -20.79 30.03
CA ASP A 218 37.48 -21.82 29.25
C ASP A 218 36.24 -22.28 30.03
N PHE A 219 35.07 -22.06 29.45
CA PHE A 219 33.79 -22.45 30.03
C PHE A 219 32.69 -22.49 28.96
N THR A 220 31.56 -23.10 29.29
CA THR A 220 30.40 -23.16 28.40
C THR A 220 29.12 -22.84 29.16
N ILE A 221 28.17 -22.14 28.53
CA ILE A 221 26.85 -21.81 29.07
C ILE A 221 25.78 -22.47 28.20
N ASP A 222 24.77 -23.03 28.85
CA ASP A 222 23.61 -23.63 28.19
C ASP A 222 22.31 -23.41 28.98
N ASP A 223 21.16 -23.65 28.37
CA ASP A 223 19.81 -23.51 28.93
C ASP A 223 19.55 -22.14 29.60
N LEU A 224 19.89 -21.06 28.90
CA LEU A 224 19.73 -19.69 29.41
C LEU A 224 18.26 -19.25 29.35
N TYR A 225 17.72 -18.89 30.51
CA TYR A 225 16.42 -18.25 30.67
C TYR A 225 16.53 -16.94 31.44
N ILE A 226 15.91 -15.88 30.92
CA ILE A 226 15.66 -14.62 31.64
C ILE A 226 14.24 -14.16 31.34
N GLY A 227 13.39 -14.04 32.35
CA GLY A 227 11.99 -13.65 32.15
C GLY A 227 11.20 -13.51 33.45
N LYS A 228 9.90 -13.19 33.33
CA LYS A 228 8.99 -13.01 34.48
C LYS A 228 8.44 -14.32 35.04
N SER A 229 8.45 -15.42 34.28
CA SER A 229 7.96 -16.71 34.79
C SER A 229 8.92 -17.28 35.84
N PRO A 230 8.42 -17.73 37.01
CA PRO A 230 9.23 -18.41 38.01
C PRO A 230 9.92 -19.66 37.47
N ILE A 231 11.06 -20.02 38.06
CA ILE A 231 11.80 -21.24 37.74
C ILE A 231 11.00 -22.42 38.31
N PRO A 232 10.46 -23.33 37.46
CA PRO A 232 9.45 -24.29 37.90
C PRO A 232 9.89 -25.20 39.04
N ASP A 233 11.14 -25.62 39.12
CA ASP A 233 11.62 -26.60 40.10
C ASP A 233 12.43 -25.99 41.26
N VAL A 234 12.63 -24.67 41.26
CA VAL A 234 13.33 -23.95 42.33
C VAL A 234 12.35 -23.11 43.14
N SER A 235 12.14 -23.52 44.39
CA SER A 235 11.33 -22.74 45.33
C SER A 235 12.18 -21.62 45.93
N PHE A 236 11.95 -20.38 45.50
CA PHE A 236 12.50 -19.17 46.14
C PHE A 236 11.67 -18.72 47.36
N LEU A 237 10.76 -19.58 47.83
CA LEU A 237 9.90 -19.31 48.99
C LEU A 237 10.70 -19.41 50.30
N PRO A 238 10.16 -18.89 51.43
CA PRO A 238 10.88 -18.83 52.70
C PRO A 238 11.26 -20.18 53.33
N SER A 239 10.67 -21.29 52.87
CA SER A 239 10.92 -22.65 53.38
C SER A 239 11.35 -23.60 52.27
N SER A 240 12.29 -24.50 52.56
CA SER A 240 12.78 -25.53 51.63
C SER A 240 11.71 -26.57 51.24
N THR A 241 10.64 -26.70 52.03
CA THR A 241 9.53 -27.62 51.80
C THR A 241 8.33 -26.97 51.11
N ALA A 242 8.32 -25.65 50.90
CA ALA A 242 7.21 -24.94 50.28
C ALA A 242 7.21 -25.09 48.75
N ARG A 243 6.03 -25.24 48.16
CA ARG A 243 5.75 -25.41 46.72
C ARG A 243 4.57 -24.53 46.28
N ILE A 244 4.44 -24.31 44.97
CA ILE A 244 3.32 -23.58 44.35
C ILE A 244 2.57 -24.47 43.35
N ILE A 245 1.31 -24.13 43.09
CA ILE A 245 0.49 -24.74 42.04
C ILE A 245 0.06 -23.64 41.08
N ASN A 246 0.39 -23.78 39.80
CA ASN A 246 -0.07 -22.91 38.73
C ASN A 246 -1.26 -23.56 38.02
N ILE A 247 -2.38 -22.84 37.89
CA ILE A 247 -3.59 -23.35 37.24
C ILE A 247 -3.71 -22.75 35.83
N GLU A 248 -3.81 -23.60 34.82
CA GLU A 248 -4.17 -23.24 33.45
C GLU A 248 -5.68 -23.50 33.24
N GLN A 249 -6.46 -22.43 33.19
CA GLN A 249 -7.92 -22.56 33.05
C GLN A 249 -8.30 -23.11 31.65
N PRO A 250 -9.25 -24.07 31.57
CA PRO A 250 -9.71 -24.61 30.30
C PRO A 250 -10.54 -23.59 29.51
N SER A 251 -10.72 -23.84 28.19
CA SER A 251 -11.57 -23.00 27.33
C SER A 251 -13.05 -23.01 27.73
N TYR A 252 -13.51 -24.07 28.40
CA TYR A 252 -14.86 -24.21 28.92
C TYR A 252 -14.80 -24.72 30.37
N GLY A 253 -15.50 -24.03 31.28
CA GLY A 253 -15.50 -24.36 32.70
C GLY A 253 -14.37 -23.70 33.49
N SER A 254 -14.13 -24.18 34.72
CA SER A 254 -13.12 -23.62 35.61
C SER A 254 -12.54 -24.66 36.55
N ILE A 255 -11.24 -24.57 36.83
CA ILE A 255 -10.53 -25.37 37.82
C ILE A 255 -10.39 -24.56 39.12
N SER A 256 -10.70 -25.21 40.24
CA SER A 256 -10.51 -24.68 41.59
C SER A 256 -9.76 -25.69 42.47
N LEU A 257 -9.11 -25.21 43.54
CA LEU A 257 -8.34 -26.03 44.47
C LEU A 257 -8.92 -25.95 45.88
N ASN A 258 -8.90 -27.05 46.61
CA ASN A 258 -9.25 -27.11 48.03
C ASN A 258 -8.22 -27.97 48.82
N PRO A 259 -7.52 -27.43 49.83
CA PRO A 259 -7.51 -26.01 50.20
C PRO A 259 -6.85 -25.15 49.11
N SER A 260 -7.36 -23.93 48.91
CA SER A 260 -6.69 -22.93 48.08
C SER A 260 -5.69 -22.15 48.94
N GLN A 261 -4.41 -22.21 48.58
CA GLN A 261 -3.33 -21.55 49.32
C GLN A 261 -2.33 -20.90 48.36
N ALA A 262 -1.67 -19.83 48.80
CA ALA A 262 -0.63 -19.16 48.02
C ALA A 262 0.65 -20.02 47.89
N SER A 263 0.86 -20.96 48.80
CA SER A 263 1.93 -21.96 48.78
C SER A 263 1.53 -23.15 49.64
N TYR A 264 1.99 -24.33 49.26
CA TYR A 264 1.72 -25.60 49.91
C TYR A 264 3.02 -26.21 50.45
N GLN A 265 2.97 -27.07 51.44
CA GLN A 265 4.12 -27.89 51.86
C GLN A 265 4.17 -29.19 51.07
N ILE A 266 5.37 -29.76 50.92
CA ILE A 266 5.51 -31.11 50.38
C ILE A 266 4.68 -32.11 51.19
N ASN A 267 3.97 -32.98 50.51
CA ASN A 267 2.97 -33.93 51.01
C ASN A 267 1.64 -33.34 51.51
N ASP A 268 1.42 -32.02 51.40
CA ASP A 268 0.06 -31.49 51.57
C ASP A 268 -0.87 -32.18 50.56
N GLN A 269 -2.08 -32.50 51.02
CA GLN A 269 -3.11 -33.08 50.17
C GLN A 269 -4.02 -31.98 49.65
N VAL A 270 -4.19 -31.92 48.32
CA VAL A 270 -5.00 -30.91 47.63
C VAL A 270 -5.97 -31.61 46.67
N THR A 271 -7.20 -31.11 46.60
CA THR A 271 -8.19 -31.55 45.61
C THR A 271 -8.36 -30.47 44.55
N ALA A 272 -8.14 -30.84 43.27
CA ALA A 272 -8.53 -30.03 42.13
C ALA A 272 -9.93 -30.42 41.66
N THR A 273 -10.81 -29.43 41.48
CA THR A 273 -12.18 -29.63 41.00
C THR A 273 -12.38 -28.83 39.71
N LEU A 274 -12.68 -29.54 38.63
CA LEU A 274 -13.09 -29.00 37.33
C LEU A 274 -14.61 -28.90 37.28
N THR A 275 -15.11 -27.66 37.25
CA THR A 275 -16.53 -27.37 37.06
C THR A 275 -16.80 -27.14 35.58
N LEU A 276 -17.74 -27.90 35.01
CA LEU A 276 -18.09 -27.82 33.58
C LEU A 276 -19.52 -27.30 33.37
N PRO A 277 -19.76 -26.49 32.32
CA PRO A 277 -21.10 -26.16 31.85
C PRO A 277 -21.82 -27.40 31.30
N GLN A 278 -23.15 -27.33 31.18
CA GLN A 278 -23.95 -28.40 30.60
C GLN A 278 -23.55 -28.68 29.15
N GLY A 279 -23.39 -29.97 28.82
CA GLY A 279 -23.05 -30.47 27.49
C GLY A 279 -21.56 -30.48 27.15
N TYR A 280 -20.72 -30.23 28.15
CA TYR A 280 -19.27 -30.38 28.06
C TYR A 280 -18.80 -31.53 28.95
N LYS A 281 -17.72 -32.19 28.54
CA LYS A 281 -17.06 -33.25 29.32
C LYS A 281 -15.55 -33.03 29.40
N ASN A 282 -14.96 -33.55 30.48
CA ASN A 282 -13.52 -33.58 30.63
C ASN A 282 -12.95 -34.70 29.74
N ASP A 283 -12.05 -34.33 28.84
CA ASP A 283 -11.31 -35.27 27.99
C ASP A 283 -9.94 -35.61 28.57
N GLY A 284 -9.54 -34.94 29.64
CA GLY A 284 -8.35 -35.26 30.41
C GLY A 284 -7.82 -34.06 31.18
N TRP A 285 -7.40 -34.25 32.42
CA TRP A 285 -6.50 -33.31 33.08
C TRP A 285 -5.19 -33.19 32.29
N THR A 286 -4.62 -32.00 32.28
CA THR A 286 -3.33 -31.67 31.65
C THR A 286 -2.34 -31.14 32.68
N GLY A 287 -1.07 -31.07 32.29
CA GLY A 287 0.03 -30.73 33.21
C GLY A 287 0.42 -31.92 34.08
N ASP A 288 0.50 -31.71 35.39
CA ASP A 288 0.93 -32.70 36.37
C ASP A 288 -0.22 -33.59 36.89
N LEU A 289 -1.44 -33.39 36.38
CA LEU A 289 -2.58 -34.29 36.62
C LEU A 289 -2.95 -35.04 35.33
N ALA A 290 -3.60 -36.20 35.50
CA ALA A 290 -4.12 -37.03 34.40
C ALA A 290 -5.51 -37.59 34.78
N GLY A 291 -6.19 -38.26 33.84
CA GLY A 291 -7.53 -38.84 34.08
C GLY A 291 -8.67 -37.91 33.69
N THR A 292 -9.90 -38.42 33.69
CA THR A 292 -11.11 -37.73 33.17
C THR A 292 -12.12 -37.38 34.25
N GLU A 293 -11.83 -37.69 35.51
CA GLU A 293 -12.66 -37.32 36.65
C GLU A 293 -12.80 -35.79 36.79
N LEU A 294 -13.95 -35.30 37.27
CA LEU A 294 -14.16 -33.87 37.51
C LEU A 294 -13.56 -33.38 38.84
N SER A 295 -13.16 -34.29 39.72
CA SER A 295 -12.49 -33.95 40.97
C SER A 295 -11.38 -34.94 41.24
N LYS A 296 -10.16 -34.44 41.45
CA LYS A 296 -8.97 -35.26 41.65
C LYS A 296 -8.19 -34.79 42.87
N THR A 297 -7.98 -35.69 43.83
CA THR A 297 -7.14 -35.46 45.01
C THR A 297 -5.72 -35.97 44.75
N PHE A 298 -4.72 -35.17 45.09
CA PHE A 298 -3.31 -35.47 44.89
C PHE A 298 -2.46 -34.89 46.02
N ASN A 299 -1.22 -35.37 46.15
CA ASN A 299 -0.26 -34.85 47.12
C ASN A 299 0.72 -33.90 46.41
N ILE A 300 1.13 -32.84 47.10
CA ILE A 300 2.13 -31.91 46.59
C ILE A 300 3.52 -32.53 46.67
N THR A 301 4.11 -32.85 45.52
CA THR A 301 5.45 -33.46 45.43
C THR A 301 6.51 -32.45 45.01
N ASN A 302 6.12 -31.46 44.21
CA ASN A 302 6.93 -30.43 43.59
C ASN A 302 6.05 -29.20 43.34
N ASN A 303 6.60 -28.15 42.71
CA ASN A 303 5.74 -27.13 42.14
C ASN A 303 4.99 -27.77 40.97
N MET A 304 3.68 -27.54 40.90
CA MET A 304 2.82 -28.23 39.93
C MET A 304 2.17 -27.25 38.96
N VAL A 305 1.89 -27.69 37.74
CA VAL A 305 1.06 -27.02 36.74
C VAL A 305 -0.15 -27.90 36.46
N ILE A 306 -1.37 -27.35 36.52
CA ILE A 306 -2.61 -28.14 36.39
C ILE A 306 -3.54 -27.45 35.40
N GLY A 307 -3.99 -28.17 34.39
CA GLY A 307 -5.03 -27.72 33.45
C GLY A 307 -6.01 -28.84 33.09
N ALA A 308 -6.91 -28.59 32.15
CA ALA A 308 -7.81 -29.61 31.63
C ALA A 308 -8.13 -29.40 30.15
N ASN A 309 -8.26 -30.50 29.41
CA ASN A 309 -8.82 -30.53 28.08
C ASN A 309 -10.33 -30.79 28.16
N VAL A 310 -11.14 -29.86 27.66
CA VAL A 310 -12.60 -29.92 27.74
C VAL A 310 -13.19 -29.93 26.34
N VAL A 311 -14.06 -30.91 26.07
CA VAL A 311 -14.67 -31.13 24.75
C VAL A 311 -16.19 -31.17 24.85
N ILE A 312 -16.86 -31.02 23.72
CA ILE A 312 -18.31 -31.20 23.62
C ILE A 312 -18.67 -32.66 23.89
N ASP A 313 -19.69 -32.86 24.72
CA ASP A 313 -20.31 -34.17 24.91
C ASP A 313 -21.34 -34.42 23.81
N ASN A 314 -20.96 -35.18 22.78
CA ASN A 314 -21.86 -35.51 21.67
C ASN A 314 -23.10 -36.33 22.07
N THR A 315 -23.15 -36.90 23.27
CA THR A 315 -24.32 -37.63 23.77
C THR A 315 -25.36 -36.71 24.44
N ALA A 316 -24.93 -35.52 24.84
CA ALA A 316 -25.77 -34.47 25.40
C ALA A 316 -25.20 -33.08 25.03
N PRO A 317 -25.21 -32.69 23.74
CA PRO A 317 -24.50 -31.50 23.28
C PRO A 317 -25.03 -30.21 23.92
N PRO A 318 -24.19 -29.16 24.03
CA PRO A 318 -24.62 -27.88 24.56
C PRO A 318 -25.68 -27.24 23.65
N ALA A 319 -26.52 -26.38 24.22
CA ALA A 319 -27.47 -25.60 23.43
C ALA A 319 -26.75 -24.75 22.38
N GLU A 320 -27.37 -24.56 21.22
CA GLU A 320 -26.83 -23.72 20.15
C GLU A 320 -27.64 -22.43 20.01
N TYR A 321 -26.95 -21.32 19.77
CA TYR A 321 -27.54 -19.99 19.65
C TYR A 321 -27.08 -19.27 18.40
N VAL A 322 -27.94 -18.37 17.91
CA VAL A 322 -27.67 -17.54 16.72
C VAL A 322 -27.17 -16.16 17.17
N VAL A 323 -26.05 -15.73 16.59
CA VAL A 323 -25.61 -14.33 16.66
C VAL A 323 -25.98 -13.63 15.36
N THR A 324 -27.02 -12.80 15.38
CA THR A 324 -27.47 -12.03 14.21
C THR A 324 -26.68 -10.72 14.14
N VAL A 325 -25.99 -10.48 13.04
CA VAL A 325 -25.20 -9.26 12.82
C VAL A 325 -25.97 -8.30 11.91
N THR A 326 -26.36 -7.14 12.44
CA THR A 326 -26.88 -6.01 11.65
C THR A 326 -25.70 -5.17 11.17
N GLN A 327 -25.32 -5.33 9.90
CA GLN A 327 -24.20 -4.59 9.31
C GLN A 327 -24.53 -3.08 9.22
N PRO A 328 -23.63 -2.19 9.68
CA PRO A 328 -23.80 -0.74 9.49
C PRO A 328 -23.53 -0.36 8.03
N SER A 329 -24.14 0.73 7.55
CA SER A 329 -24.00 1.13 6.14
C SER A 329 -22.57 1.54 5.71
N ASN A 330 -21.73 1.99 6.63
CA ASN A 330 -20.37 2.48 6.36
C ASN A 330 -19.30 1.79 7.22
N GLY A 331 -19.52 0.52 7.52
CA GLY A 331 -18.58 -0.33 8.23
C GLY A 331 -18.89 -1.81 8.04
N LEU A 332 -17.98 -2.66 8.48
CA LEU A 332 -18.12 -4.11 8.40
C LEU A 332 -17.82 -4.72 9.76
N ILE A 333 -18.80 -5.44 10.31
CA ILE A 333 -18.66 -6.26 11.51
C ILE A 333 -18.29 -7.68 11.10
N THR A 334 -17.20 -8.21 11.64
CA THR A 334 -16.78 -9.60 11.50
C THR A 334 -16.77 -10.31 12.86
N LEU A 335 -17.02 -11.61 12.86
CA LEU A 335 -17.00 -12.46 14.06
C LEU A 335 -15.84 -13.45 13.99
N SER A 336 -15.15 -13.64 15.11
CA SER A 336 -14.11 -14.67 15.25
C SER A 336 -14.25 -15.39 16.60
N PRO A 337 -14.37 -16.73 16.63
CA PRO A 337 -14.48 -17.61 15.46
C PRO A 337 -15.77 -17.35 14.66
N ALA A 338 -15.78 -17.75 13.38
CA ALA A 338 -17.00 -17.75 12.57
C ALA A 338 -17.97 -18.85 13.06
N PRO A 339 -19.29 -18.69 12.89
CA PRO A 339 -20.25 -19.68 13.35
C PRO A 339 -20.20 -20.96 12.50
N THR A 340 -20.43 -22.11 13.12
CA THR A 340 -20.60 -23.39 12.41
C THR A 340 -22.07 -23.55 12.05
N ASN A 341 -22.40 -23.71 10.77
CA ASN A 341 -23.78 -23.79 10.28
C ASN A 341 -24.69 -22.62 10.74
N GLY A 342 -24.10 -21.44 10.92
CA GLY A 342 -24.83 -20.23 11.35
C GLY A 342 -25.12 -20.14 12.85
N LYS A 343 -24.58 -21.04 13.67
CA LYS A 343 -24.77 -21.06 15.13
C LYS A 343 -23.46 -21.20 15.90
N TYR A 344 -23.54 -20.91 17.20
CA TYR A 344 -22.49 -21.15 18.18
C TYR A 344 -23.02 -22.02 19.31
N SER A 345 -22.20 -22.95 19.81
CA SER A 345 -22.47 -23.66 21.06
C SER A 345 -22.48 -22.66 22.23
N SER A 346 -23.32 -22.91 23.23
CA SER A 346 -23.35 -22.15 24.49
C SER A 346 -21.94 -22.05 25.09
N GLU A 347 -21.62 -20.95 25.77
CA GLU A 347 -20.30 -20.67 26.35
C GLU A 347 -19.16 -20.40 25.34
N THR A 348 -19.44 -20.38 24.03
CA THR A 348 -18.43 -19.99 23.04
C THR A 348 -18.07 -18.52 23.20
N ALA A 349 -16.79 -18.21 23.43
CA ALA A 349 -16.27 -16.85 23.40
C ALA A 349 -16.09 -16.39 21.94
N VAL A 350 -16.83 -15.36 21.54
CA VAL A 350 -16.80 -14.77 20.19
C VAL A 350 -16.34 -13.33 20.27
N THR A 351 -15.44 -12.95 19.37
CA THR A 351 -14.94 -11.58 19.21
C THR A 351 -15.58 -10.93 17.99
N ALA A 352 -16.38 -9.89 18.21
CA ALA A 352 -16.87 -9.01 17.15
C ALA A 352 -15.85 -7.89 16.88
N THR A 353 -15.46 -7.69 15.63
CA THR A 353 -14.55 -6.60 15.21
C THR A 353 -15.25 -5.75 14.17
N ILE A 354 -15.15 -4.42 14.29
CA ILE A 354 -15.67 -3.48 13.30
C ILE A 354 -14.55 -2.76 12.56
N ALA A 355 -14.65 -2.76 11.23
CA ALA A 355 -13.90 -1.85 10.36
C ALA A 355 -14.83 -0.71 9.91
N VAL A 356 -14.35 0.53 9.92
CA VAL A 356 -15.08 1.70 9.40
C VAL A 356 -14.22 2.43 8.37
N GLU A 357 -14.87 2.97 7.35
CA GLU A 357 -14.22 3.83 6.36
C GLU A 357 -13.72 5.13 7.01
N SER A 358 -12.65 5.73 6.50
CA SER A 358 -11.92 6.81 7.18
C SER A 358 -12.71 8.10 7.40
N CYS A 359 -13.77 8.34 6.63
CA CYS A 359 -14.68 9.47 6.84
C CYS A 359 -15.81 9.19 7.81
N TYR A 360 -15.80 8.02 8.43
CA TYR A 360 -16.76 7.63 9.43
C TYR A 360 -16.06 7.31 10.75
N GLN A 361 -16.77 7.56 11.82
CA GLN A 361 -16.36 7.25 13.17
C GLN A 361 -17.28 6.17 13.74
N PHE A 362 -16.69 5.26 14.49
CA PHE A 362 -17.42 4.27 15.25
C PHE A 362 -17.83 4.89 16.60
N ASN A 363 -19.13 5.15 16.76
CA ASN A 363 -19.70 5.72 17.99
C ASN A 363 -20.01 4.67 19.05
N GLY A 364 -19.97 3.39 18.69
CA GLY A 364 -20.12 2.27 19.61
C GLY A 364 -21.01 1.16 19.09
N TRP A 365 -20.93 0.01 19.75
CA TRP A 365 -21.76 -1.16 19.45
C TRP A 365 -23.23 -0.93 19.82
N THR A 366 -24.12 -1.58 19.10
CA THR A 366 -25.58 -1.57 19.35
C THR A 366 -26.12 -3.00 19.50
N GLY A 367 -27.36 -3.11 19.96
CA GLY A 367 -28.00 -4.40 20.22
C GLY A 367 -27.45 -5.04 21.50
N GLY A 368 -27.01 -6.29 21.42
CA GLY A 368 -26.47 -7.07 22.52
C GLY A 368 -25.07 -6.67 22.98
N LEU A 369 -24.40 -5.78 22.25
CA LEU A 369 -23.09 -5.25 22.59
C LEU A 369 -23.17 -3.75 22.92
N SER A 370 -22.10 -3.23 23.53
CA SER A 370 -22.00 -1.84 23.98
C SER A 370 -20.53 -1.38 24.05
N GLY A 371 -20.29 -0.08 24.17
CA GLY A 371 -18.93 0.49 24.25
C GLY A 371 -18.35 0.85 22.88
N THR A 372 -17.20 1.52 22.90
CA THR A 372 -16.57 2.17 21.73
C THR A 372 -15.29 1.48 21.26
N GLN A 373 -15.00 0.30 21.81
CA GLN A 373 -13.86 -0.51 21.40
C GLN A 373 -14.12 -1.12 20.02
N PHE A 374 -13.22 -0.95 19.07
CA PHE A 374 -13.36 -1.49 17.70
C PHE A 374 -13.41 -3.03 17.65
N SER A 375 -13.08 -3.69 18.75
CA SER A 375 -13.26 -5.11 18.94
C SER A 375 -13.85 -5.38 20.32
N LYS A 376 -14.77 -6.33 20.42
CA LYS A 376 -15.41 -6.73 21.67
C LYS A 376 -15.64 -8.23 21.72
N THR A 377 -15.08 -8.88 22.73
CA THR A 377 -15.32 -10.29 23.03
C THR A 377 -16.52 -10.46 23.96
N PHE A 378 -17.36 -11.45 23.68
CA PHE A 378 -18.53 -11.81 24.47
C PHE A 378 -18.75 -13.32 24.43
N THR A 379 -19.41 -13.86 25.45
CA THR A 379 -19.77 -15.28 25.53
C THR A 379 -21.19 -15.48 25.01
N VAL A 380 -21.39 -16.45 24.13
CA VAL A 380 -22.70 -16.75 23.55
C VAL A 380 -23.47 -17.70 24.47
N ASN A 381 -24.46 -17.19 25.21
CA ASN A 381 -25.31 -17.97 26.11
C ASN A 381 -26.82 -17.88 25.79
N SER A 382 -27.17 -17.13 24.74
CA SER A 382 -28.52 -17.00 24.20
C SER A 382 -28.44 -16.47 22.77
N ASP A 383 -29.55 -16.50 22.03
CA ASP A 383 -29.66 -15.75 20.78
C ASP A 383 -29.37 -14.27 21.03
N LEU A 384 -28.56 -13.65 20.17
CA LEU A 384 -28.09 -12.28 20.33
C LEU A 384 -28.10 -11.54 18.99
N SER A 385 -28.64 -10.33 18.97
CA SER A 385 -28.50 -9.43 17.81
C SER A 385 -27.50 -8.33 18.11
N ILE A 386 -26.49 -8.15 17.27
CA ILE A 386 -25.46 -7.12 17.44
C ILE A 386 -25.43 -6.19 16.23
N GLY A 387 -24.99 -4.96 16.42
CA GLY A 387 -24.77 -3.99 15.35
C GLY A 387 -23.79 -2.91 15.78
N ALA A 388 -23.67 -1.86 14.98
CA ALA A 388 -22.80 -0.74 15.29
C ALA A 388 -23.41 0.59 14.86
N ASN A 389 -23.18 1.62 15.67
CA ASN A 389 -23.44 3.00 15.32
C ASN A 389 -22.20 3.59 14.66
N VAL A 390 -22.27 3.75 13.33
CA VAL A 390 -21.22 4.38 12.52
C VAL A 390 -21.80 5.67 11.94
N ALA A 391 -21.13 6.80 12.20
CA ALA A 391 -21.57 8.11 11.75
C ALA A 391 -20.47 8.83 10.98
N ILE A 392 -20.81 9.83 10.18
CA ILE A 392 -19.83 10.66 9.48
C ILE A 392 -18.95 11.37 10.51
N ASN A 393 -17.63 11.38 10.30
CA ASN A 393 -16.71 12.21 11.03
C ASN A 393 -16.86 13.66 10.56
N THR A 394 -17.40 14.51 11.44
CA THR A 394 -17.69 15.92 11.17
C THR A 394 -16.56 16.87 11.60
N THR A 395 -15.46 16.35 12.15
CA THR A 395 -14.27 17.15 12.49
C THR A 395 -13.81 17.91 11.26
N PRO A 396 -13.70 19.24 11.23
CA PRO A 396 -13.25 19.95 10.03
C PRO A 396 -11.80 19.62 9.66
N GLY A 397 -11.49 19.59 8.36
CA GLY A 397 -10.11 19.48 7.88
C GLY A 397 -9.31 20.73 8.23
N VAL A 398 -8.00 20.58 8.49
CA VAL A 398 -7.12 21.69 8.87
C VAL A 398 -5.94 21.83 7.92
N VAL A 399 -5.41 23.05 7.81
CA VAL A 399 -4.15 23.33 7.10
C VAL A 399 -2.99 23.30 8.09
N ARG A 400 -2.01 22.44 7.86
CA ARG A 400 -0.79 22.30 8.67
C ARG A 400 0.41 22.75 7.84
N ASN A 401 0.99 23.89 8.20
CA ASN A 401 2.28 24.31 7.63
C ASN A 401 3.41 23.64 8.43
N VAL A 402 4.36 23.01 7.76
CA VAL A 402 5.49 22.31 8.40
C VAL A 402 6.81 22.76 7.78
N ALA A 403 7.79 23.09 8.62
CA ALA A 403 9.07 23.66 8.20
C ALA A 403 10.29 22.80 8.62
N SER A 404 10.04 21.65 9.27
CA SER A 404 11.08 20.74 9.75
C SER A 404 10.68 19.27 9.57
N VAL A 405 11.67 18.38 9.58
CA VAL A 405 11.45 16.91 9.54
C VAL A 405 10.54 16.44 10.67
N ALA A 406 10.73 16.96 11.89
CA ALA A 406 9.95 16.57 13.06
C ALA A 406 8.47 16.98 12.92
N GLU A 407 8.21 18.23 12.48
CA GLU A 407 6.86 18.71 12.22
C GLU A 407 6.21 17.94 11.07
N PHE A 408 6.96 17.65 10.00
CA PHE A 408 6.42 16.94 8.85
C PHE A 408 6.01 15.51 9.23
N LYS A 409 6.88 14.75 9.92
CA LYS A 409 6.54 13.43 10.45
C LYS A 409 5.33 13.48 11.38
N THR A 410 5.26 14.48 12.26
CA THR A 410 4.13 14.67 13.17
C THR A 410 2.83 14.94 12.42
N ALA A 411 2.86 15.80 11.41
CA ALA A 411 1.69 16.11 10.59
C ALA A 411 1.18 14.89 9.81
N LEU A 412 2.09 14.08 9.24
CA LEU A 412 1.75 12.84 8.55
C LEU A 412 1.09 11.80 9.47
N LEU A 413 1.50 11.73 10.74
CA LEU A 413 0.88 10.83 11.74
C LEU A 413 -0.50 11.34 12.22
N GLN A 414 -0.73 12.65 12.17
CA GLN A 414 -1.94 13.31 12.69
C GLN A 414 -2.99 13.65 11.63
N MET A 415 -2.72 13.36 10.35
CA MET A 415 -3.61 13.77 9.27
C MET A 415 -4.97 13.08 9.33
N ASN A 416 -6.02 13.86 9.11
CA ASN A 416 -7.42 13.41 9.04
C ASN A 416 -8.05 13.75 7.69
N PRO A 417 -9.13 13.08 7.26
CA PRO A 417 -9.80 13.41 6.02
C PRO A 417 -10.10 14.91 5.88
N GLY A 418 -9.69 15.54 4.79
CA GLY A 418 -9.84 16.97 4.53
C GLY A 418 -8.65 17.83 4.96
N ASP A 419 -7.63 17.25 5.60
CA ASP A 419 -6.42 17.98 5.98
C ASP A 419 -5.57 18.35 4.75
N VAL A 420 -4.91 19.50 4.84
CA VAL A 420 -3.88 19.93 3.89
C VAL A 420 -2.57 20.12 4.63
N ILE A 421 -1.56 19.32 4.31
CA ILE A 421 -0.19 19.51 4.81
C ILE A 421 0.58 20.30 3.77
N VAL A 422 1.05 21.49 4.15
CA VAL A 422 1.87 22.38 3.33
C VAL A 422 3.29 22.36 3.86
N VAL A 423 4.21 21.81 3.07
CA VAL A 423 5.62 21.65 3.43
C VAL A 423 6.40 22.84 2.90
N GLU A 424 7.04 23.60 3.80
CA GLU A 424 7.88 24.74 3.44
C GLU A 424 9.09 24.31 2.59
N ASP A 425 9.70 25.27 1.91
CA ASP A 425 10.92 25.05 1.13
C ASP A 425 12.05 24.56 2.06
N GLY A 426 12.80 23.56 1.61
CA GLY A 426 13.86 22.97 2.43
C GLY A 426 14.19 21.53 2.05
N SER A 427 15.09 20.93 2.82
CA SER A 427 15.53 19.54 2.65
C SER A 427 15.06 18.68 3.80
N TYR A 428 14.45 17.54 3.48
CA TYR A 428 13.78 16.67 4.43
C TYR A 428 14.24 15.22 4.26
N ASP A 429 15.11 14.77 5.17
CA ASP A 429 15.41 13.34 5.34
C ASP A 429 14.40 12.76 6.33
N LEU A 430 13.42 12.05 5.79
CA LEU A 430 12.40 11.35 6.57
C LEU A 430 12.84 9.95 6.94
N SER A 431 13.95 9.45 6.40
CA SER A 431 14.30 8.03 6.40
C SER A 431 13.15 7.18 5.84
N SER A 432 13.06 5.90 6.19
CA SER A 432 11.86 5.11 5.84
C SER A 432 10.67 5.54 6.70
N LEU A 433 9.55 5.87 6.07
CA LEU A 433 8.32 6.31 6.74
C LEU A 433 7.07 5.68 6.11
N THR A 434 6.25 5.06 6.94
CA THR A 434 4.93 4.56 6.55
C THR A 434 3.85 5.60 6.80
N ILE A 435 3.03 5.86 5.79
CA ILE A 435 1.83 6.69 5.84
C ILE A 435 0.66 5.74 5.63
N ASN A 436 -0.32 5.73 6.55
CA ASN A 436 -1.42 4.76 6.56
C ASN A 436 -2.79 5.38 6.92
N ARG A 437 -2.94 6.69 6.73
CA ARG A 437 -4.21 7.40 6.97
C ARG A 437 -4.88 7.70 5.63
N SER A 438 -6.10 7.20 5.48
CA SER A 438 -6.94 7.43 4.31
C SER A 438 -7.90 8.59 4.52
N ALA A 439 -8.37 9.11 3.40
CA ALA A 439 -9.37 10.15 3.30
C ALA A 439 -10.63 9.58 2.61
N CYS A 440 -11.48 10.44 2.04
CA CYS A 440 -12.63 10.01 1.24
C CYS A 440 -12.94 11.03 0.13
N PRO A 441 -13.82 10.71 -0.85
CA PRO A 441 -13.99 11.54 -2.06
C PRO A 441 -14.32 13.01 -1.76
N ASN A 442 -15.13 13.24 -0.72
CA ASN A 442 -15.60 14.57 -0.37
C ASN A 442 -14.70 15.32 0.62
N ARG A 443 -13.69 14.63 1.16
CA ARG A 443 -12.73 15.16 2.12
C ARG A 443 -11.34 14.58 1.86
N PRO A 444 -10.74 14.80 0.69
CA PRO A 444 -9.42 14.26 0.37
C PRO A 444 -8.34 14.89 1.26
N ILE A 445 -7.25 14.17 1.48
CA ILE A 445 -6.05 14.71 2.13
C ILE A 445 -5.10 15.18 1.03
N VAL A 446 -4.51 16.38 1.20
CA VAL A 446 -3.51 16.92 0.28
C VAL A 446 -2.21 17.17 1.02
N ILE A 447 -1.16 16.50 0.60
CA ILE A 447 0.21 16.70 1.08
C ILE A 447 0.96 17.40 -0.05
N LYS A 448 1.37 18.65 0.14
CA LYS A 448 1.97 19.44 -0.93
C LYS A 448 3.18 20.26 -0.47
N ALA A 449 4.13 20.45 -1.38
CA ALA A 449 5.12 21.51 -1.23
C ALA A 449 4.45 22.88 -1.29
N ARG A 450 4.95 23.86 -0.54
CA ARG A 450 4.51 25.26 -0.64
C ARG A 450 4.83 25.82 -2.02
N ASN A 451 6.09 25.72 -2.42
CA ASN A 451 6.56 26.05 -3.75
C ASN A 451 7.01 24.77 -4.46
N GLN A 452 6.48 24.55 -5.66
CA GLN A 452 6.75 23.34 -6.44
C GLN A 452 8.27 23.13 -6.64
N GLY A 453 8.75 21.93 -6.33
CA GLY A 453 10.14 21.52 -6.45
C GLY A 453 11.06 22.01 -5.33
N GLN A 454 10.58 22.86 -4.41
CA GLN A 454 11.43 23.48 -3.37
C GLN A 454 11.40 22.72 -2.03
N ALA A 455 10.42 21.84 -1.81
CA ALA A 455 10.48 20.84 -0.73
C ALA A 455 11.16 19.56 -1.24
N ILE A 456 12.42 19.36 -0.83
CA ILE A 456 13.29 18.30 -1.32
C ILE A 456 13.27 17.13 -0.33
N LEU A 457 12.86 15.95 -0.78
CA LEU A 457 12.94 14.70 -0.03
C LEU A 457 14.27 14.03 -0.35
N ASN A 458 15.17 13.91 0.62
CA ASN A 458 16.56 13.44 0.41
C ASN A 458 16.97 12.40 1.46
N GLY A 459 18.26 12.04 1.50
CA GLY A 459 18.77 11.02 2.41
C GLY A 459 18.10 9.67 2.15
N ALA A 460 17.93 8.84 3.18
CA ALA A 460 17.30 7.52 3.03
C ALA A 460 15.76 7.58 2.98
N THR A 461 15.18 8.67 2.44
CA THR A 461 13.73 8.88 2.43
C THR A 461 13.03 7.90 1.50
N ALA A 462 12.31 6.94 2.09
CA ALA A 462 11.44 6.00 1.40
C ALA A 462 10.01 6.14 1.96
N LEU A 463 9.04 6.45 1.10
CA LEU A 463 7.64 6.58 1.51
C LEU A 463 6.90 5.27 1.26
N VAL A 464 6.40 4.63 2.31
CA VAL A 464 5.49 3.49 2.19
C VAL A 464 4.07 4.01 2.41
N LEU A 465 3.29 4.11 1.34
CA LEU A 465 1.87 4.43 1.42
C LEU A 465 1.13 3.10 1.58
N ASP A 466 0.48 2.85 2.71
CA ASP A 466 -0.18 1.58 3.00
C ASP A 466 -1.67 1.76 3.31
N GLY A 467 -2.51 1.18 2.46
CA GLY A 467 -3.96 1.25 2.59
C GLY A 467 -4.59 2.62 2.30
N LEU A 468 -3.82 3.54 1.68
CA LEU A 468 -4.24 4.92 1.44
C LEU A 468 -5.38 5.00 0.42
N GLN A 469 -6.34 5.88 0.70
CA GLN A 469 -7.37 6.28 -0.24
C GLN A 469 -7.61 7.78 -0.26
N TYR A 470 -7.86 8.35 -1.45
CA TYR A 470 -8.21 9.77 -1.62
C TYR A 470 -7.14 10.74 -1.08
N VAL A 471 -5.87 10.38 -1.23
CA VAL A 471 -4.71 11.19 -0.79
C VAL A 471 -3.95 11.69 -2.01
N THR A 472 -3.57 12.96 -2.01
CA THR A 472 -2.73 13.57 -3.05
C THR A 472 -1.36 13.94 -2.50
N LEU A 473 -0.29 13.55 -3.21
CA LEU A 473 1.08 13.98 -2.96
C LEU A 473 1.57 14.86 -4.12
N GLN A 474 1.86 16.13 -3.82
CA GLN A 474 2.02 17.15 -4.84
C GLN A 474 3.26 18.04 -4.69
N GLY A 475 3.99 18.25 -5.79
CA GLY A 475 4.95 19.36 -5.89
C GLY A 475 6.32 19.13 -5.25
N PHE A 476 6.67 17.91 -4.83
CA PHE A 476 7.95 17.60 -4.18
C PHE A 476 9.09 17.35 -5.19
N SER A 477 10.34 17.50 -4.72
CA SER A 477 11.52 17.00 -5.42
C SER A 477 12.11 15.80 -4.67
N PHE A 478 12.04 14.61 -5.26
CA PHE A 478 12.59 13.37 -4.72
C PHE A 478 14.04 13.19 -5.17
N LYS A 479 14.95 13.29 -4.21
CA LYS A 479 16.40 13.11 -4.33
C LYS A 479 16.92 12.11 -3.30
N SER A 480 16.09 11.12 -2.94
CA SER A 480 16.44 10.07 -1.99
C SER A 480 17.63 9.25 -2.50
N ALA A 481 18.48 8.82 -1.59
CA ALA A 481 19.65 7.99 -1.82
C ALA A 481 19.50 6.65 -1.10
N ASN A 482 20.07 5.58 -1.66
CA ASN A 482 20.14 4.25 -1.02
C ASN A 482 18.77 3.66 -0.64
N VAL A 483 17.74 3.88 -1.47
CA VAL A 483 16.40 3.34 -1.26
C VAL A 483 16.07 2.28 -2.31
N GLY A 484 15.61 1.10 -1.89
CA GLY A 484 15.16 0.07 -2.82
C GLY A 484 13.87 0.45 -3.55
N THR A 485 13.01 1.25 -2.90
CA THR A 485 11.87 1.90 -3.55
C THR A 485 11.66 3.31 -3.01
N GLY A 486 11.51 4.29 -3.91
CA GLY A 486 11.28 5.69 -3.52
C GLY A 486 9.89 5.89 -2.89
N ILE A 487 8.83 5.59 -3.64
CA ILE A 487 7.46 5.54 -3.14
C ILE A 487 6.90 4.13 -3.37
N LYS A 488 6.48 3.48 -2.30
CA LYS A 488 5.86 2.16 -2.33
C LYS A 488 4.40 2.26 -1.93
N MET A 489 3.50 2.16 -2.90
CA MET A 489 2.06 2.14 -2.70
C MET A 489 1.59 0.70 -2.53
N LEU A 490 1.16 0.36 -1.32
CA LEU A 490 0.62 -0.93 -0.92
C LEU A 490 -0.86 -0.78 -0.61
N ASN A 491 -1.71 -1.60 -1.22
CA ASN A 491 -3.14 -1.66 -0.91
C ASN A 491 -3.84 -0.29 -1.11
N CYS A 492 -3.30 0.55 -1.98
CA CYS A 492 -3.74 1.94 -2.16
C CYS A 492 -4.73 2.07 -3.30
N SER A 493 -5.81 2.82 -3.11
CA SER A 493 -6.71 3.15 -4.22
C SER A 493 -7.04 4.63 -4.27
N ARG A 494 -7.21 5.20 -5.47
CA ARG A 494 -7.55 6.63 -5.62
C ARG A 494 -6.54 7.56 -4.95
N VAL A 495 -5.27 7.17 -4.97
CA VAL A 495 -4.14 8.04 -4.59
C VAL A 495 -3.64 8.76 -5.83
N ARG A 496 -3.29 10.05 -5.67
CA ARG A 496 -2.74 10.87 -6.75
C ARG A 496 -1.32 11.32 -6.44
N ILE A 497 -0.38 11.01 -7.32
CA ILE A 497 1.01 11.50 -7.25
C ILE A 497 1.20 12.46 -8.41
N THR A 498 1.33 13.77 -8.13
CA THR A 498 1.28 14.78 -9.19
C THR A 498 2.27 15.93 -9.05
N ARG A 499 2.77 16.45 -10.17
CA ARG A 499 3.66 17.62 -10.21
C ARG A 499 4.94 17.47 -9.40
N ASN A 500 5.42 16.24 -9.21
CA ASN A 500 6.67 15.95 -8.52
C ASN A 500 7.84 15.77 -9.51
N SER A 501 9.06 16.03 -9.07
CA SER A 501 10.28 15.62 -9.78
C SER A 501 10.98 14.49 -9.05
N PHE A 502 11.42 13.48 -9.80
CA PHE A 502 12.19 12.35 -9.30
C PHE A 502 13.56 12.36 -10.00
N THR A 503 14.61 12.44 -9.18
CA THR A 503 16.03 12.31 -9.56
C THR A 503 16.74 11.63 -8.40
N LEU A 504 16.41 10.36 -8.15
CA LEU A 504 16.97 9.62 -7.02
C LEU A 504 18.49 9.42 -7.20
N ASP A 505 19.23 9.45 -6.10
CA ASP A 505 20.65 9.14 -6.07
C ASP A 505 20.85 7.62 -5.98
N GLU A 506 21.29 7.04 -7.09
CA GLU A 506 21.51 5.60 -7.23
C GLU A 506 22.99 5.21 -7.12
N THR A 507 23.86 6.09 -6.61
CA THR A 507 25.32 5.87 -6.59
C THR A 507 25.72 4.61 -5.82
N ASN A 508 25.12 4.36 -4.66
CA ASN A 508 25.47 3.23 -3.78
C ASN A 508 24.38 2.16 -3.69
N ILE A 509 23.65 1.93 -4.78
CA ILE A 509 22.65 0.85 -4.88
C ILE A 509 22.83 0.06 -6.18
N SER A 510 22.49 -1.23 -6.14
CA SER A 510 22.54 -2.10 -7.33
C SER A 510 21.25 -2.06 -8.15
N SER A 511 20.10 -1.90 -7.49
CA SER A 511 18.78 -1.88 -8.13
C SER A 511 17.76 -1.13 -7.26
N CYS A 512 16.88 -0.36 -7.91
CA CYS A 512 15.74 0.25 -7.22
C CYS A 512 14.57 0.55 -8.17
N ASN A 513 13.35 0.49 -7.65
CA ASN A 513 12.16 1.01 -8.33
C ASN A 513 11.86 2.42 -7.81
N TRP A 514 11.47 3.37 -8.65
CA TRP A 514 11.19 4.72 -8.14
C TRP A 514 9.79 4.83 -7.56
N LEU A 515 8.82 4.22 -8.24
CA LEU A 515 7.43 4.10 -7.80
C LEU A 515 6.94 2.65 -7.98
N TYR A 516 6.40 2.09 -6.91
CA TYR A 516 5.71 0.80 -6.91
C TYR A 516 4.22 0.99 -6.62
N ILE A 517 3.35 0.33 -7.39
CA ILE A 517 1.90 0.35 -7.22
C ILE A 517 1.39 -1.08 -7.19
N GLY A 518 0.83 -1.51 -6.06
CA GLY A 518 0.27 -2.85 -5.93
C GLY A 518 -0.30 -3.12 -4.54
N ASP A 519 -0.57 -4.39 -4.27
CA ASP A 519 -0.95 -4.87 -2.93
C ASP A 519 0.28 -5.40 -2.20
N THR A 520 0.07 -5.85 -0.96
CA THR A 520 1.07 -6.67 -0.28
C THR A 520 1.41 -7.89 -1.13
N PHE A 521 2.70 -8.06 -1.45
CA PHE A 521 3.21 -9.16 -2.26
C PHE A 521 2.68 -10.53 -1.78
N ALA A 522 2.21 -11.35 -2.72
CA ALA A 522 1.65 -12.68 -2.48
C ALA A 522 0.45 -12.73 -1.50
N SER A 523 -0.20 -11.59 -1.23
CA SER A 523 -1.42 -11.56 -0.42
C SER A 523 -2.53 -12.38 -1.07
N THR A 524 -3.21 -13.19 -0.26
CA THR A 524 -4.44 -13.91 -0.63
C THR A 524 -5.71 -13.09 -0.41
N ALA A 525 -5.59 -11.89 0.17
CA ALA A 525 -6.73 -11.00 0.36
C ALA A 525 -7.25 -10.50 -1.01
N PRO A 526 -8.56 -10.19 -1.11
CA PRO A 526 -9.11 -9.51 -2.28
C PRO A 526 -8.31 -8.26 -2.64
N LEU A 527 -8.13 -8.00 -3.94
CA LEU A 527 -7.38 -6.85 -4.44
C LEU A 527 -7.91 -5.55 -3.85
N LYS A 528 -7.03 -4.72 -3.30
CA LYS A 528 -7.35 -3.39 -2.79
C LYS A 528 -6.82 -2.27 -3.69
N SER A 529 -5.69 -2.50 -4.34
CA SER A 529 -5.04 -1.49 -5.18
C SER A 529 -5.77 -1.23 -6.50
N GLY A 530 -5.98 0.04 -6.82
CA GLY A 530 -6.51 0.45 -8.11
C GLY A 530 -7.03 1.89 -8.18
N HIS A 531 -7.34 2.38 -9.37
CA HIS A 531 -7.79 3.75 -9.63
C HIS A 531 -6.82 4.83 -9.14
N ASN A 532 -5.52 4.53 -9.06
CA ASN A 532 -4.51 5.52 -8.72
C ASN A 532 -4.13 6.35 -9.95
N ARG A 533 -3.66 7.57 -9.72
CA ARG A 533 -3.31 8.52 -10.79
C ARG A 533 -1.90 9.07 -10.59
N ILE A 534 -1.04 8.82 -11.57
CA ILE A 534 0.34 9.33 -11.61
C ILE A 534 0.43 10.31 -12.77
N ASP A 535 0.39 11.61 -12.47
CA ASP A 535 0.28 12.62 -13.53
C ASP A 535 1.12 13.88 -13.37
N TYR A 536 1.60 14.44 -14.47
CA TYR A 536 2.43 15.65 -14.49
C TYR A 536 3.73 15.52 -13.69
N ASN A 537 4.33 14.35 -13.58
CA ASN A 537 5.62 14.18 -12.90
C ASN A 537 6.78 14.19 -13.89
N LEU A 538 7.99 14.45 -13.38
CA LEU A 538 9.26 14.25 -14.09
C LEU A 538 9.99 13.08 -13.45
N PHE A 539 10.36 12.08 -14.24
CA PHE A 539 11.26 10.98 -13.87
C PHE A 539 12.51 11.07 -14.74
N GLU A 540 13.66 11.35 -14.14
CA GLU A 540 14.88 11.64 -14.91
C GLU A 540 16.15 11.05 -14.31
N GLY A 541 16.96 10.41 -15.16
CA GLY A 541 18.37 10.12 -14.84
C GLY A 541 18.58 8.82 -14.08
N LYS A 542 17.81 7.78 -14.42
CA LYS A 542 17.98 6.45 -13.84
C LYS A 542 19.16 5.73 -14.45
N THR A 543 20.06 5.28 -13.60
CA THR A 543 21.36 4.67 -13.94
C THR A 543 21.48 3.21 -13.56
N LYS A 544 20.75 2.74 -12.54
CA LYS A 544 20.78 1.37 -12.03
C LYS A 544 19.54 0.58 -12.46
N SER A 545 19.60 -0.74 -12.34
CA SER A 545 18.48 -1.65 -12.60
C SER A 545 17.25 -1.31 -11.76
N GLY A 546 16.10 -1.83 -12.16
CA GLY A 546 14.77 -1.48 -11.61
C GLY A 546 14.04 -0.48 -12.49
N LYS A 547 12.79 -0.13 -12.14
CA LYS A 547 11.86 0.61 -13.01
C LYS A 547 11.73 2.06 -12.56
N PHE A 548 11.31 2.97 -13.44
CA PHE A 548 10.68 4.20 -12.92
C PHE A 548 9.34 3.85 -12.26
N ILE A 549 8.48 3.10 -12.95
CA ILE A 549 7.18 2.68 -12.41
C ILE A 549 6.99 1.17 -12.58
N LEU A 550 6.69 0.48 -11.48
CA LEU A 550 6.27 -0.92 -11.45
C LEU A 550 4.82 -1.02 -10.96
N LEU A 551 3.94 -1.56 -11.79
CA LEU A 551 2.61 -2.01 -11.39
C LEU A 551 2.62 -3.51 -11.13
N ASP A 552 2.03 -3.89 -10.01
CA ASP A 552 2.01 -5.26 -9.47
C ASP A 552 0.63 -5.51 -8.83
N GLY A 553 0.47 -6.50 -7.97
CA GLY A 553 -0.80 -6.76 -7.32
C GLY A 553 -0.74 -7.76 -6.19
N ASN A 554 -1.85 -8.47 -5.96
CA ASN A 554 -1.91 -9.58 -5.01
C ASN A 554 -1.45 -10.89 -5.68
N ILE A 555 -1.68 -12.05 -5.07
CA ILE A 555 -1.21 -13.33 -5.62
C ILE A 555 -1.79 -13.69 -7.01
N ASN A 556 -2.99 -13.20 -7.36
CA ASN A 556 -3.72 -13.63 -8.57
C ASN A 556 -4.18 -12.46 -9.47
N GLN A 557 -4.03 -11.22 -9.04
CA GLN A 557 -4.62 -10.06 -9.72
C GLN A 557 -3.71 -8.83 -9.60
N GLN A 558 -3.44 -8.19 -10.74
CA GLN A 558 -2.76 -6.90 -10.82
C GLN A 558 -3.66 -5.77 -10.27
N THR A 559 -3.06 -4.71 -9.75
CA THR A 559 -3.71 -3.40 -9.58
C THR A 559 -4.46 -2.98 -10.84
N GLN A 560 -5.66 -2.40 -10.66
CA GLN A 560 -6.60 -2.14 -11.75
C GLN A 560 -6.95 -0.67 -11.95
N TYR A 561 -7.20 -0.27 -13.20
CA TYR A 561 -7.69 1.06 -13.58
C TYR A 561 -6.76 2.22 -13.17
N ASP A 562 -5.48 1.95 -12.97
CA ASP A 562 -4.48 2.99 -12.72
C ASP A 562 -4.20 3.80 -13.99
N THR A 563 -3.98 5.10 -13.84
CA THR A 563 -3.70 6.02 -14.95
C THR A 563 -2.35 6.69 -14.78
N ILE A 564 -1.50 6.58 -15.80
CA ILE A 564 -0.19 7.23 -15.91
C ILE A 564 -0.28 8.22 -17.06
N SER A 565 -0.33 9.52 -16.76
CA SER A 565 -0.58 10.53 -17.79
C SER A 565 0.18 11.84 -17.66
N TYR A 566 0.51 12.47 -18.79
CA TYR A 566 1.19 13.77 -18.81
C TYR A 566 2.54 13.80 -18.08
N ASN A 567 3.22 12.66 -17.93
CA ASN A 567 4.54 12.61 -17.31
C ASN A 567 5.65 12.79 -18.35
N ILE A 568 6.82 13.23 -17.87
CA ILE A 568 8.08 13.15 -18.61
C ILE A 568 8.88 12.00 -18.00
N PHE A 569 9.25 11.03 -18.84
CA PHE A 569 10.26 10.02 -18.53
C PHE A 569 11.45 10.31 -19.43
N ARG A 570 12.63 10.54 -18.84
CA ARG A 570 13.82 10.77 -19.66
C ARG A 570 15.11 10.25 -19.07
N ASN A 571 16.08 10.00 -19.93
CA ASN A 571 17.43 9.59 -19.52
C ASN A 571 17.40 8.34 -18.61
N ASN A 572 16.72 7.27 -19.05
CA ASN A 572 16.80 5.96 -18.41
C ASN A 572 17.86 5.15 -19.14
N GLY A 573 19.07 5.00 -18.59
CA GLY A 573 20.20 4.39 -19.30
C GLY A 573 21.41 4.22 -18.37
N PRO A 574 22.49 3.53 -18.75
CA PRO A 574 22.66 2.77 -19.99
C PRO A 574 21.73 1.54 -20.05
N ARG A 575 21.72 0.91 -21.23
CA ARG A 575 21.00 -0.33 -21.53
C ARG A 575 21.48 -1.50 -20.66
N GLU A 576 20.52 -2.19 -20.06
CA GLU A 576 20.68 -3.48 -19.40
C GLU A 576 20.03 -4.59 -20.25
N GLU A 577 20.37 -5.85 -19.93
CA GLU A 577 19.75 -7.00 -20.60
C GLU A 577 18.26 -7.15 -20.25
N ASN A 578 17.93 -6.90 -18.98
CA ASN A 578 16.58 -7.00 -18.43
C ASN A 578 16.47 -6.18 -17.13
N GLU A 579 15.24 -6.05 -16.64
CA GLU A 579 14.86 -5.46 -15.36
C GLU A 579 15.01 -3.94 -15.24
N LYS A 580 15.19 -3.19 -16.34
CA LYS A 580 15.32 -1.72 -16.31
C LYS A 580 14.28 -0.99 -17.16
N GLU A 581 13.10 -1.59 -17.29
CA GLU A 581 11.97 -1.03 -18.03
C GLU A 581 11.60 0.35 -17.49
N THR A 582 11.17 1.27 -18.36
CA THR A 582 10.72 2.60 -17.91
C THR A 582 9.40 2.44 -17.13
N ILE A 583 8.47 1.69 -17.71
CA ILE A 583 7.22 1.27 -17.05
C ILE A 583 7.05 -0.23 -17.23
N ARG A 584 6.73 -0.94 -16.16
CA ARG A 584 6.28 -2.33 -16.23
C ARG A 584 4.87 -2.47 -15.67
N ILE A 585 3.96 -3.01 -16.48
CA ILE A 585 2.56 -3.24 -16.14
C ILE A 585 2.36 -4.73 -15.88
N GLY A 586 2.49 -5.15 -14.62
CA GLY A 586 2.34 -6.53 -14.19
C GLY A 586 3.66 -7.32 -14.17
N VAL A 587 3.54 -8.61 -13.92
CA VAL A 587 4.64 -9.59 -13.87
C VAL A 587 4.15 -10.92 -14.40
N SER A 588 5.06 -11.84 -14.78
CA SER A 588 4.69 -13.13 -15.36
C SER A 588 3.61 -13.88 -14.57
N THR A 589 3.73 -13.92 -13.25
CA THR A 589 2.77 -14.61 -12.36
C THR A 589 1.37 -13.98 -12.39
N LEU A 590 1.24 -12.73 -12.82
CA LEU A 590 -0.02 -11.98 -12.93
C LEU A 590 -0.45 -11.76 -14.38
N SER A 591 0.24 -12.37 -15.35
CA SER A 591 0.05 -12.12 -16.78
C SER A 591 -1.33 -12.48 -17.32
N GLN A 592 -2.05 -13.36 -16.64
CA GLN A 592 -3.40 -13.79 -17.00
C GLN A 592 -4.50 -12.91 -16.39
N SER A 593 -4.13 -11.86 -15.64
CA SER A 593 -5.05 -11.00 -14.90
C SER A 593 -5.30 -9.67 -15.64
N ASN A 594 -6.47 -9.06 -15.45
CA ASN A 594 -6.83 -7.81 -16.14
C ASN A 594 -6.31 -6.58 -15.40
N GLY A 595 -5.53 -5.74 -16.07
CA GLY A 595 -5.00 -4.50 -15.51
C GLY A 595 -5.86 -3.27 -15.78
N TYR A 596 -6.44 -3.14 -16.97
CA TYR A 596 -7.13 -1.90 -17.40
C TYR A 596 -6.29 -0.62 -17.17
N THR A 597 -4.96 -0.76 -17.15
CA THR A 597 -4.05 0.36 -16.91
C THR A 597 -4.00 1.23 -18.16
N LEU A 598 -4.04 2.54 -17.95
CA LEU A 598 -3.96 3.54 -19.01
C LEU A 598 -2.64 4.30 -18.92
N VAL A 599 -1.80 4.15 -19.95
CA VAL A 599 -0.58 4.94 -20.14
C VAL A 599 -0.84 5.90 -21.29
N GLU A 600 -1.10 7.18 -20.99
CA GLU A 600 -1.51 8.14 -22.01
C GLU A 600 -0.91 9.54 -21.90
N TYR A 601 -0.70 10.19 -23.04
CA TYR A 601 -0.16 11.56 -23.11
C TYR A 601 1.17 11.75 -22.37
N ASN A 602 2.04 10.73 -22.34
CA ASN A 602 3.37 10.87 -21.72
C ASN A 602 4.45 11.14 -22.79
N LEU A 603 5.51 11.81 -22.37
CA LEU A 603 6.73 11.99 -23.16
C LEU A 603 7.82 11.05 -22.63
N PHE A 604 8.37 10.23 -23.52
CA PHE A 604 9.53 9.38 -23.28
C PHE A 604 10.69 9.90 -24.14
N GLU A 605 11.78 10.32 -23.50
CA GLU A 605 12.98 10.84 -24.18
C GLU A 605 14.22 10.09 -23.73
N ASP A 606 14.95 9.46 -24.66
CA ASP A 606 16.20 8.75 -24.32
C ASP A 606 15.99 7.71 -23.20
N CYS A 607 14.87 6.98 -23.30
CA CYS A 607 14.57 5.83 -22.45
C CYS A 607 15.20 4.57 -23.07
N ASP A 608 16.44 4.29 -22.69
CA ASP A 608 17.33 3.30 -23.30
C ASP A 608 17.65 2.12 -22.37
N GLY A 609 17.06 2.07 -21.18
CA GLY A 609 17.47 1.18 -20.09
C GLY A 609 17.25 -0.31 -20.38
N ASP A 610 16.30 -0.67 -21.23
CA ASP A 610 15.83 -2.05 -21.43
C ASP A 610 15.23 -2.22 -22.83
N PRO A 611 15.21 -3.44 -23.43
CA PRO A 611 14.46 -3.68 -24.69
C PRO A 611 13.00 -3.24 -24.64
N GLU A 612 12.44 -3.19 -23.44
CA GLU A 612 11.05 -2.87 -23.17
C GLU A 612 10.97 -1.50 -22.48
N ILE A 613 10.67 -0.44 -23.23
CA ILE A 613 10.41 0.89 -22.67
C ILE A 613 9.16 0.80 -21.79
N VAL A 614 8.08 0.29 -22.38
CA VAL A 614 6.85 -0.09 -21.68
C VAL A 614 6.68 -1.58 -21.84
N SER A 615 6.79 -2.33 -20.74
CA SER A 615 6.60 -3.77 -20.70
C SER A 615 5.22 -4.10 -20.18
N VAL A 616 4.32 -4.50 -21.09
CA VAL A 616 2.96 -4.92 -20.74
C VAL A 616 2.98 -6.43 -20.46
N LYS A 617 2.65 -6.80 -19.22
CA LYS A 617 2.67 -8.17 -18.71
C LYS A 617 1.35 -8.51 -17.98
N SER A 618 0.23 -8.05 -18.51
CA SER A 618 -1.14 -8.33 -18.04
C SER A 618 -2.18 -7.99 -19.12
N PHE A 619 -3.45 -8.36 -18.90
CA PHE A 619 -4.52 -8.23 -19.90
C PHE A 619 -5.13 -6.82 -19.93
N ALA A 620 -5.68 -6.47 -21.09
CA ALA A 620 -6.61 -5.35 -21.28
C ALA A 620 -6.06 -3.97 -20.91
N ASN A 621 -4.77 -3.71 -21.17
CA ASN A 621 -4.16 -2.40 -20.93
C ASN A 621 -4.16 -1.52 -22.18
N THR A 622 -4.06 -0.21 -22.01
CA THR A 622 -4.04 0.75 -23.12
C THR A 622 -2.80 1.65 -23.03
N VAL A 623 -2.02 1.71 -24.10
CA VAL A 623 -0.91 2.65 -24.29
C VAL A 623 -1.29 3.58 -25.44
N ARG A 624 -1.65 4.84 -25.16
CA ARG A 624 -2.17 5.74 -26.20
C ARG A 624 -1.67 7.17 -26.18
N PHE A 625 -1.55 7.79 -27.35
CA PHE A 625 -1.21 9.21 -27.49
C PHE A 625 0.07 9.63 -26.75
N ASN A 626 1.02 8.72 -26.59
CA ASN A 626 2.34 9.01 -26.02
C ASN A 626 3.32 9.40 -27.13
N THR A 627 4.37 10.12 -26.77
CA THR A 627 5.50 10.43 -27.68
C THR A 627 6.76 9.77 -27.18
N PHE A 628 7.34 8.90 -28.01
CA PHE A 628 8.62 8.22 -27.80
C PHE A 628 9.65 8.84 -28.73
N ARG A 629 10.68 9.46 -28.16
CA ARG A 629 11.69 10.19 -28.90
C ARG A 629 13.07 9.67 -28.52
N ARG A 630 13.81 9.16 -29.50
CA ARG A 630 15.17 8.63 -29.32
C ARG A 630 15.25 7.52 -28.26
N CYS A 631 14.21 6.71 -28.11
CA CYS A 631 14.21 5.62 -27.12
C CYS A 631 14.71 4.33 -27.75
N LEU A 632 15.81 3.78 -27.24
CA LEU A 632 16.38 2.52 -27.71
C LEU A 632 15.63 1.31 -27.12
N GLY A 633 14.42 1.05 -27.61
CA GLY A 633 13.60 -0.10 -27.20
C GLY A 633 12.20 -0.04 -27.81
N THR A 634 11.25 -0.76 -27.23
CA THR A 634 9.89 -0.89 -27.75
C THR A 634 8.80 -0.69 -26.69
N VAL A 635 7.59 -0.34 -27.13
CA VAL A 635 6.37 -0.73 -26.41
C VAL A 635 6.20 -2.23 -26.64
N CYS A 636 6.48 -3.02 -25.62
CA CYS A 636 6.44 -4.47 -25.72
C CYS A 636 5.16 -5.01 -25.09
N LEU A 637 4.28 -5.58 -25.91
CA LEU A 637 3.18 -6.44 -25.49
C LEU A 637 3.78 -7.81 -25.15
N ARG A 638 4.50 -7.85 -24.02
CA ARG A 638 5.40 -8.94 -23.65
C ARG A 638 4.64 -10.19 -23.23
N GLN A 639 3.62 -10.01 -22.40
CA GLN A 639 2.71 -11.04 -21.93
C GLN A 639 1.32 -10.42 -21.73
N GLY A 640 0.31 -11.27 -21.65
CA GLY A 640 -1.07 -10.82 -21.54
C GLY A 640 -1.75 -10.65 -22.90
N ASN A 641 -3.06 -10.37 -22.88
CA ASN A 641 -3.93 -10.38 -24.07
C ASN A 641 -4.84 -9.14 -24.08
N ASN A 642 -5.45 -8.83 -25.23
CA ASN A 642 -6.46 -7.78 -25.40
C ASN A 642 -5.98 -6.33 -25.10
N SER A 643 -4.67 -6.08 -25.16
CA SER A 643 -4.11 -4.74 -24.98
C SER A 643 -4.19 -3.90 -26.27
N VAL A 644 -4.28 -2.58 -26.10
CA VAL A 644 -4.41 -1.57 -27.15
C VAL A 644 -3.18 -0.66 -27.18
N VAL A 645 -2.64 -0.41 -28.38
CA VAL A 645 -1.60 0.58 -28.65
C VAL A 645 -2.11 1.54 -29.71
N GLU A 646 -2.51 2.75 -29.31
CA GLU A 646 -3.27 3.68 -30.16
C GLU A 646 -2.65 5.07 -30.24
N GLY A 647 -2.54 5.65 -31.44
CA GLY A 647 -2.30 7.10 -31.56
C GLY A 647 -0.92 7.56 -31.06
N ASN A 648 0.05 6.65 -30.87
CA ASN A 648 1.36 7.01 -30.34
C ASN A 648 2.30 7.49 -31.45
N TYR A 649 3.24 8.36 -31.07
CA TYR A 649 4.26 8.93 -31.96
C TYR A 649 5.64 8.37 -31.61
N PHE A 650 6.34 7.79 -32.57
CA PHE A 650 7.67 7.22 -32.39
C PHE A 650 8.68 7.89 -33.32
N PHE A 651 9.71 8.50 -32.76
CA PHE A 651 10.75 9.23 -33.49
C PHE A 651 12.12 8.67 -33.16
N GLY A 652 12.80 8.09 -34.15
CA GLY A 652 14.14 7.53 -33.96
C GLY A 652 15.26 8.54 -34.06
N GLU A 653 15.07 9.61 -34.85
CA GLU A 653 16.04 10.72 -35.05
C GLU A 653 17.46 10.23 -35.35
N GLY A 654 17.61 9.10 -36.05
CA GLY A 654 18.90 8.51 -36.41
C GLY A 654 19.70 7.92 -35.24
N LYS A 655 19.16 7.90 -34.01
CA LYS A 655 19.89 7.41 -32.83
C LYS A 655 20.09 5.90 -32.89
N THR A 656 21.32 5.46 -32.67
CA THR A 656 21.71 4.07 -32.42
C THR A 656 22.70 4.03 -31.26
N ALA A 657 22.93 2.85 -30.69
CA ALA A 657 24.01 2.64 -29.72
C ALA A 657 24.62 1.25 -29.89
N VAL A 658 25.84 1.08 -29.38
CA VAL A 658 26.46 -0.24 -29.22
C VAL A 658 26.08 -0.77 -27.84
N TYR A 659 25.49 -1.95 -27.80
CA TYR A 659 25.22 -2.69 -26.56
C TYR A 659 26.05 -3.97 -26.53
N THR A 660 26.72 -4.20 -25.41
CA THR A 660 27.47 -5.42 -25.13
C THR A 660 26.74 -6.17 -24.03
N ASN A 661 26.29 -7.40 -24.31
CA ASN A 661 25.59 -8.20 -23.31
C ASN A 661 26.53 -8.82 -22.28
N GLU A 662 25.97 -9.51 -21.28
CA GLU A 662 26.74 -10.16 -20.20
C GLU A 662 27.77 -11.19 -20.70
N ASN A 663 27.56 -11.73 -21.90
CA ASN A 663 28.44 -12.70 -22.56
C ASN A 663 29.53 -12.03 -23.42
N GLY A 664 29.64 -10.70 -23.41
CA GLY A 664 30.62 -9.94 -24.18
C GLY A 664 30.26 -9.73 -25.66
N ASN A 665 29.09 -10.17 -26.12
CA ASN A 665 28.67 -10.01 -27.50
C ASN A 665 28.12 -8.61 -27.73
N SER A 666 28.74 -7.89 -28.68
CA SER A 666 28.35 -6.53 -29.03
C SER A 666 27.40 -6.51 -30.23
N SER A 667 26.37 -5.68 -30.16
CA SER A 667 25.40 -5.45 -31.23
C SER A 667 25.02 -3.98 -31.32
N ILE A 668 24.62 -3.53 -32.52
CA ILE A 668 24.05 -2.19 -32.70
C ILE A 668 22.56 -2.28 -32.40
N ILE A 669 22.12 -1.57 -31.36
CA ILE A 669 20.72 -1.39 -31.00
C ILE A 669 20.20 -0.06 -31.56
N GLY A 670 18.89 0.00 -31.80
CA GLY A 670 18.24 1.16 -32.39
C GLY A 670 16.90 1.47 -31.72
N CYS A 671 16.32 2.59 -32.10
CA CYS A 671 15.00 2.99 -31.63
C CYS A 671 13.92 2.16 -32.32
N GLY A 672 13.06 1.51 -31.54
CA GLY A 672 11.97 0.67 -32.04
C GLY A 672 10.59 1.25 -31.80
N GLY A 673 9.57 0.52 -32.25
CA GLY A 673 8.16 0.87 -32.07
C GLY A 673 7.43 -0.14 -31.18
N VAL A 674 6.67 -1.05 -31.78
CA VAL A 674 5.82 -2.02 -31.06
C VAL A 674 6.28 -3.45 -31.29
N ARG A 675 6.46 -4.21 -30.22
CA ARG A 675 6.79 -5.65 -30.24
C ARG A 675 5.65 -6.47 -29.65
N VAL A 676 5.25 -7.54 -30.33
CA VAL A 676 4.01 -8.26 -30.00
C VAL A 676 4.21 -9.75 -29.71
N TYR A 677 3.68 -10.18 -28.56
CA TYR A 677 3.33 -11.55 -28.19
C TYR A 677 1.85 -11.61 -27.79
N GLY A 678 1.28 -12.79 -27.56
CA GLY A 678 -0.09 -12.94 -27.05
C GLY A 678 -1.18 -12.63 -28.07
N LYS A 679 -2.44 -12.50 -27.63
CA LYS A 679 -3.60 -12.46 -28.56
C LYS A 679 -4.55 -11.28 -28.41
N ASN A 680 -5.29 -11.02 -29.50
CA ASN A 680 -6.34 -10.01 -29.62
C ASN A 680 -5.86 -8.57 -29.39
N HIS A 681 -4.59 -8.29 -29.72
CA HIS A 681 -4.03 -6.95 -29.60
C HIS A 681 -4.47 -6.05 -30.75
N LYS A 682 -4.66 -4.77 -30.46
CA LYS A 682 -5.01 -3.74 -31.45
C LYS A 682 -3.95 -2.67 -31.47
N ILE A 683 -3.33 -2.47 -32.63
CA ILE A 683 -2.23 -1.52 -32.84
C ILE A 683 -2.66 -0.61 -33.99
N PHE A 684 -3.13 0.60 -33.66
CA PHE A 684 -3.72 1.47 -34.67
C PHE A 684 -3.47 2.96 -34.47
N ASN A 685 -3.60 3.73 -35.55
CA ASN A 685 -3.33 5.18 -35.56
C ASN A 685 -1.93 5.57 -35.06
N ASN A 686 -0.94 4.67 -35.04
CA ASN A 686 0.39 5.05 -34.59
C ASN A 686 1.22 5.65 -35.74
N TYR A 687 2.07 6.62 -35.42
CA TYR A 687 2.99 7.28 -36.34
C TYR A 687 4.44 6.89 -36.01
N PHE A 688 5.12 6.24 -36.95
CA PHE A 688 6.50 5.76 -36.80
C PHE A 688 7.41 6.47 -37.80
N SER A 689 8.41 7.21 -37.32
CA SER A 689 9.30 7.98 -38.19
C SER A 689 10.77 7.85 -37.82
N GLY A 690 11.60 7.52 -38.81
CA GLY A 690 13.06 7.51 -38.69
C GLY A 690 13.59 6.52 -37.64
N LEU A 691 12.83 5.46 -37.33
CA LEU A 691 13.26 4.43 -36.39
C LEU A 691 14.45 3.64 -36.94
N THR A 692 15.39 3.32 -36.06
CA THR A 692 16.68 2.72 -36.43
C THR A 692 16.84 1.28 -35.96
N GLY A 693 15.87 0.78 -35.20
CA GLY A 693 15.81 -0.60 -34.76
C GLY A 693 15.39 -1.56 -35.87
N SER A 694 15.62 -2.84 -35.62
CA SER A 694 15.30 -3.95 -36.51
C SER A 694 15.11 -5.21 -35.67
N ILE A 695 14.59 -6.28 -36.26
CA ILE A 695 14.41 -7.57 -35.60
C ILE A 695 13.39 -7.45 -34.46
N PHE A 696 13.84 -7.35 -33.21
CA PHE A 696 12.96 -7.15 -32.06
C PHE A 696 12.50 -5.70 -31.95
N ASP A 697 13.28 -4.78 -32.48
CA ASP A 697 13.09 -3.34 -32.34
C ASP A 697 12.67 -2.70 -33.68
N ALA A 698 12.04 -3.45 -34.59
CA ALA A 698 11.46 -2.84 -35.79
C ALA A 698 10.33 -1.86 -35.40
N ALA A 699 9.83 -1.07 -36.37
CA ALA A 699 8.69 -0.18 -36.10
C ALA A 699 7.46 -0.97 -35.63
N VAL A 700 7.16 -2.10 -36.28
CA VAL A 700 6.28 -3.15 -35.74
C VAL A 700 6.91 -4.52 -35.96
N THR A 701 7.01 -5.30 -34.88
CA THR A 701 7.43 -6.71 -34.92
C THR A 701 6.31 -7.62 -34.41
N ILE A 702 5.85 -8.52 -35.28
CA ILE A 702 5.02 -9.69 -34.93
C ILE A 702 5.95 -10.90 -34.83
N THR A 703 6.25 -11.40 -33.63
CA THR A 703 7.23 -12.48 -33.43
C THR A 703 6.63 -13.87 -33.69
N ASN A 704 7.43 -14.94 -33.69
CA ASN A 704 6.85 -16.26 -33.36
C ASN A 704 6.68 -16.38 -31.83
N GLY A 705 6.05 -17.46 -31.38
CA GLY A 705 5.99 -17.86 -29.97
C GLY A 705 6.71 -19.17 -29.68
N ASP A 706 6.95 -19.43 -28.39
CA ASP A 706 7.40 -20.73 -27.86
C ASP A 706 6.26 -21.48 -27.12
N ALA A 707 5.07 -20.87 -27.01
CA ALA A 707 3.85 -21.46 -26.49
C ALA A 707 2.59 -20.98 -27.24
N TYR A 708 1.60 -21.86 -27.38
CA TYR A 708 0.26 -21.48 -27.86
C TYR A 708 -0.56 -20.84 -26.74
N ASN A 709 -1.52 -20.00 -27.12
CA ASN A 709 -2.48 -19.42 -26.17
C ASN A 709 -3.46 -20.51 -25.70
N VAL A 710 -3.30 -20.99 -24.46
CA VAL A 710 -4.16 -22.01 -23.85
C VAL A 710 -4.85 -21.47 -22.61
N GLU A 711 -5.98 -22.07 -22.25
CA GLU A 711 -6.64 -21.80 -20.96
C GLU A 711 -5.80 -22.42 -19.84
N ASN A 712 -5.58 -21.67 -18.75
CA ASN A 712 -4.80 -22.10 -17.57
C ASN A 712 -3.37 -22.60 -17.90
N PRO A 713 -2.51 -21.76 -18.50
CA PRO A 713 -1.15 -22.14 -18.84
C PRO A 713 -0.30 -22.48 -17.60
N THR A 714 0.59 -23.46 -17.75
CA THR A 714 1.49 -23.95 -16.67
C THR A 714 2.78 -23.15 -16.53
N ASP A 715 3.21 -22.45 -17.58
CA ASP A 715 4.41 -21.60 -17.58
C ASP A 715 4.06 -20.19 -18.07
N LEU A 716 3.91 -19.27 -17.13
CA LEU A 716 3.48 -17.90 -17.39
C LEU A 716 4.61 -17.00 -17.92
N ALA A 717 5.86 -17.46 -17.94
CA ALA A 717 7.00 -16.67 -18.41
C ALA A 717 7.21 -16.75 -19.93
N LYS A 718 6.57 -17.71 -20.60
CA LYS A 718 6.72 -18.00 -22.03
C LYS A 718 6.33 -16.84 -22.96
N HIS A 719 6.69 -17.01 -24.22
CA HIS A 719 6.38 -16.12 -25.33
C HIS A 719 5.18 -16.72 -26.09
N TYR A 720 3.99 -16.24 -25.75
CA TYR A 720 2.78 -16.72 -26.38
C TYR A 720 2.68 -16.26 -27.83
N VAL A 721 2.24 -17.16 -28.71
CA VAL A 721 2.06 -16.90 -30.14
C VAL A 721 1.18 -15.66 -30.36
N PRO A 722 1.62 -14.71 -31.21
CA PRO A 722 0.76 -13.67 -31.75
C PRO A 722 -0.46 -14.25 -32.46
N GLU A 723 -1.65 -13.99 -31.93
CA GLU A 723 -2.90 -14.53 -32.46
C GLU A 723 -3.99 -13.44 -32.53
N ASN A 724 -4.68 -13.31 -33.66
CA ASN A 724 -5.71 -12.28 -33.87
C ASN A 724 -5.21 -10.85 -33.57
N VAL A 725 -3.96 -10.55 -33.92
CA VAL A 725 -3.38 -9.21 -33.77
C VAL A 725 -3.77 -8.36 -34.97
N GLU A 726 -4.27 -7.17 -34.73
CA GLU A 726 -4.63 -6.20 -35.76
C GLU A 726 -3.67 -5.01 -35.74
N VAL A 727 -2.95 -4.79 -36.85
CA VAL A 727 -2.08 -3.63 -37.09
C VAL A 727 -2.72 -2.80 -38.20
N VAL A 728 -3.47 -1.76 -37.84
CA VAL A 728 -4.35 -1.06 -38.78
C VAL A 728 -4.27 0.46 -38.70
N PHE A 729 -4.44 1.17 -39.82
CA PHE A 729 -4.44 2.64 -39.83
C PHE A 729 -3.17 3.27 -39.22
N ASN A 730 -2.00 2.63 -39.34
CA ASN A 730 -0.74 3.23 -38.88
C ASN A 730 -0.02 3.89 -40.06
N THR A 731 0.84 4.87 -39.76
CA THR A 731 1.69 5.55 -40.74
C THR A 731 3.16 5.35 -40.40
N PHE A 732 3.94 4.87 -41.37
CA PHE A 732 5.36 4.58 -41.24
C PHE A 732 6.17 5.39 -42.26
N VAL A 733 7.22 6.07 -41.81
CA VAL A 733 8.01 6.99 -42.63
C VAL A 733 9.50 6.75 -42.42
N ASN A 734 10.17 6.22 -43.45
CA ASN A 734 11.62 6.05 -43.53
C ASN A 734 12.23 5.38 -42.30
N ASN A 735 11.68 4.23 -41.90
CA ASN A 735 12.22 3.43 -40.80
C ASN A 735 13.19 2.39 -41.34
N LYS A 736 14.30 2.15 -40.64
CA LYS A 736 15.26 1.10 -41.01
C LYS A 736 14.57 -0.25 -41.23
N SER A 737 13.60 -0.57 -40.38
CA SER A 737 12.72 -1.73 -40.55
C SER A 737 11.29 -1.37 -40.17
N ASN A 738 10.37 -1.50 -41.13
CA ASN A 738 8.97 -1.12 -40.95
C ASN A 738 8.18 -2.26 -40.29
N ILE A 739 8.02 -3.40 -40.98
CA ILE A 739 7.23 -4.54 -40.51
C ILE A 739 8.08 -5.82 -40.55
N GLU A 740 8.29 -6.45 -39.40
CA GLU A 740 8.97 -7.74 -39.30
C GLU A 740 8.06 -8.84 -38.74
N ILE A 741 8.07 -10.00 -39.39
CA ILE A 741 7.15 -11.11 -39.13
C ILE A 741 7.92 -12.41 -38.88
N GLY A 742 7.70 -13.00 -37.71
CA GLY A 742 8.12 -14.35 -37.37
C GLY A 742 9.57 -14.52 -36.91
N TYR A 743 10.18 -13.48 -36.36
CA TYR A 743 11.54 -13.60 -35.81
C TYR A 743 11.57 -14.34 -34.47
N LYS A 744 12.50 -15.31 -34.35
CA LYS A 744 12.81 -16.17 -33.17
C LYS A 744 11.64 -17.02 -32.68
N TYR A 745 11.92 -18.20 -32.12
CA TYR A 745 10.97 -19.22 -31.68
C TYR A 745 10.32 -20.00 -32.84
N ASP A 746 9.57 -21.06 -32.52
CA ASP A 746 9.21 -22.14 -33.44
C ASP A 746 7.72 -22.20 -33.82
N LYS A 747 6.86 -21.34 -33.25
CA LYS A 747 5.41 -21.34 -33.52
C LYS A 747 4.97 -20.05 -34.20
N ALA A 748 4.61 -20.15 -35.47
CA ALA A 748 4.20 -19.02 -36.30
C ALA A 748 2.97 -18.26 -35.75
N PRO A 749 2.83 -16.95 -36.03
CA PRO A 749 1.62 -16.17 -35.81
C PRO A 749 0.38 -16.83 -36.41
N ILE A 750 -0.79 -16.53 -35.84
CA ILE A 750 -2.08 -17.08 -36.26
C ILE A 750 -3.09 -15.96 -36.49
N ASN A 751 -3.71 -15.91 -37.67
CA ASN A 751 -4.82 -15.01 -37.99
C ASN A 751 -4.56 -13.53 -37.65
N CYS A 752 -3.35 -13.05 -37.90
CA CYS A 752 -3.02 -11.63 -37.73
C CYS A 752 -3.42 -10.85 -39.00
N LEU A 753 -3.72 -9.56 -38.83
CA LEU A 753 -4.17 -8.67 -39.90
C LEU A 753 -3.34 -7.39 -39.95
N ILE A 754 -2.83 -7.07 -41.13
CA ILE A 754 -2.19 -5.79 -41.45
C ILE A 754 -3.05 -5.09 -42.51
N ALA A 755 -3.77 -4.04 -42.12
CA ALA A 755 -4.73 -3.40 -43.04
C ALA A 755 -4.78 -1.88 -42.95
N ASN A 756 -5.07 -1.23 -44.09
CA ASN A 756 -5.23 0.21 -44.18
C ASN A 756 -4.05 1.03 -43.58
N ASN A 757 -2.81 0.52 -43.64
CA ASN A 757 -1.63 1.26 -43.20
C ASN A 757 -0.99 2.03 -44.37
N ILE A 758 -0.28 3.12 -44.05
CA ILE A 758 0.62 3.82 -44.97
C ILE A 758 2.06 3.52 -44.59
N VAL A 759 2.87 3.08 -45.56
CA VAL A 759 4.34 3.02 -45.43
C VAL A 759 4.96 3.83 -46.57
N LYS A 760 5.87 4.75 -46.23
CA LYS A 760 6.73 5.46 -47.17
C LYS A 760 8.18 5.11 -46.87
N GLU A 761 8.83 4.39 -47.79
CA GLU A 761 10.20 3.87 -47.61
C GLU A 761 11.04 4.09 -48.86
N ASN A 762 12.34 4.36 -48.68
CA ASN A 762 13.26 4.69 -49.77
C ASN A 762 14.57 3.88 -49.78
N ALA A 763 14.86 3.12 -48.72
CA ALA A 763 16.13 2.43 -48.59
C ALA A 763 15.99 0.92 -48.34
N THR A 764 14.98 0.49 -47.58
CA THR A 764 14.92 -0.89 -47.07
C THR A 764 13.66 -1.64 -47.51
N GLN A 765 13.64 -2.93 -47.19
CA GLN A 765 12.46 -3.77 -47.39
C GLN A 765 11.36 -3.37 -46.40
N ILE A 766 10.13 -3.16 -46.90
CA ILE A 766 8.99 -2.74 -46.06
C ILE A 766 8.50 -3.88 -45.18
N VAL A 767 8.21 -5.06 -45.75
CA VAL A 767 7.76 -6.25 -45.03
C VAL A 767 8.84 -7.32 -45.11
N LYS A 768 9.39 -7.71 -43.96
CA LYS A 768 10.34 -8.82 -43.86
C LYS A 768 9.74 -9.97 -43.06
N ALA A 769 9.57 -11.13 -43.70
CA ALA A 769 9.16 -12.37 -43.05
C ALA A 769 10.35 -13.33 -42.90
N TYR A 770 10.46 -13.99 -41.74
CA TYR A 770 11.57 -14.90 -41.44
C TYR A 770 11.29 -16.36 -41.82
N SER A 771 10.03 -16.73 -42.08
CA SER A 771 9.68 -18.02 -42.67
C SER A 771 8.37 -17.93 -43.48
N PRO A 772 8.14 -18.86 -44.42
CA PRO A 772 6.87 -18.96 -45.14
C PRO A 772 5.67 -19.20 -44.22
N GLU A 773 5.84 -19.99 -43.17
CA GLU A 773 4.79 -20.31 -42.18
C GLU A 773 4.40 -19.06 -41.40
N ALA A 774 5.39 -18.26 -40.99
CA ALA A 774 5.12 -17.01 -40.30
C ALA A 774 4.39 -16.00 -41.18
N LEU A 775 4.76 -15.91 -42.46
CA LEU A 775 4.06 -15.06 -43.42
C LEU A 775 2.61 -15.54 -43.65
N ALA A 776 2.38 -16.86 -43.73
CA ALA A 776 1.05 -17.44 -43.90
C ALA A 776 0.10 -17.15 -42.71
N GLY A 777 0.65 -16.88 -41.54
CA GLY A 777 -0.09 -16.47 -40.33
C GLY A 777 -0.62 -15.03 -40.36
N VAL A 778 -0.22 -14.22 -41.34
CA VAL A 778 -0.54 -12.79 -41.43
C VAL A 778 -1.23 -12.48 -42.76
N SER A 779 -2.41 -11.87 -42.68
CA SER A 779 -3.17 -11.38 -43.82
C SER A 779 -2.93 -9.89 -44.04
N PHE A 780 -2.93 -9.47 -45.31
CA PHE A 780 -2.78 -8.08 -45.72
C PHE A 780 -4.05 -7.62 -46.41
N ASN A 781 -4.51 -6.39 -46.14
CA ASN A 781 -5.68 -5.82 -46.81
C ASN A 781 -5.55 -4.30 -47.02
N ASN A 782 -5.60 -3.85 -48.28
CA ASN A 782 -5.70 -2.44 -48.65
C ASN A 782 -4.67 -1.50 -47.99
N ASN A 783 -3.41 -1.93 -47.88
CA ASN A 783 -2.33 -1.05 -47.43
C ASN A 783 -1.77 -0.23 -48.58
N ILE A 784 -1.32 1.00 -48.31
CA ILE A 784 -0.47 1.76 -49.23
C ILE A 784 0.97 1.59 -48.74
N MET A 785 1.80 0.91 -49.51
CA MET A 785 3.22 0.72 -49.20
C MET A 785 4.04 1.24 -50.36
N TYR A 786 4.47 2.50 -50.25
CA TYR A 786 5.21 3.20 -51.28
C TYR A 786 6.70 2.95 -51.13
N ALA A 787 7.21 2.02 -51.94
CA ALA A 787 8.63 1.73 -52.03
C ALA A 787 9.25 2.55 -53.18
N THR A 788 10.22 3.39 -52.84
CA THR A 788 10.97 4.23 -53.80
C THR A 788 12.46 3.93 -53.76
N ASN A 789 13.21 4.40 -54.74
CA ASN A 789 14.67 4.24 -54.81
C ASN A 789 15.11 2.79 -54.60
N ALA A 790 15.82 2.48 -53.51
CA ALA A 790 16.32 1.15 -53.21
C ALA A 790 15.35 0.28 -52.39
N ALA A 791 14.23 0.86 -51.92
CA ALA A 791 13.24 0.13 -51.14
C ALA A 791 12.48 -0.90 -51.98
N SER A 792 11.93 -1.91 -51.31
CA SER A 792 11.02 -2.89 -51.92
C SER A 792 9.91 -3.29 -50.95
N ILE A 793 8.79 -3.82 -51.45
CA ILE A 793 7.71 -4.32 -50.60
C ILE A 793 8.18 -5.51 -49.75
N GLY A 794 8.98 -6.40 -50.33
CA GLY A 794 9.57 -7.55 -49.64
C GLY A 794 8.78 -8.86 -49.67
N ILE A 795 7.52 -8.80 -50.08
CA ILE A 795 6.64 -9.96 -50.29
C ILE A 795 5.88 -9.80 -51.61
N SER A 796 5.31 -10.89 -52.12
CA SER A 796 4.49 -10.89 -53.34
C SER A 796 3.01 -11.08 -53.00
N VAL A 797 2.19 -10.05 -53.21
CA VAL A 797 0.75 -10.04 -52.95
C VAL A 797 0.03 -9.18 -54.00
N PRO A 798 -1.29 -9.39 -54.24
CA PRO A 798 -2.03 -8.58 -55.20
C PRO A 798 -2.28 -7.14 -54.70
N ALA A 799 -2.59 -6.24 -55.64
CA ALA A 799 -2.85 -4.82 -55.36
C ALA A 799 -4.04 -4.56 -54.42
N SER A 800 -4.97 -5.52 -54.29
CA SER A 800 -6.05 -5.46 -53.30
C SER A 800 -5.54 -5.57 -51.85
N GLN A 801 -4.35 -6.14 -51.65
CA GLN A 801 -3.71 -6.27 -50.34
C GLN A 801 -2.69 -5.15 -50.10
N ILE A 802 -1.83 -4.87 -51.08
CA ILE A 802 -0.80 -3.83 -51.00
C ILE A 802 -0.73 -3.04 -52.31
N LYS A 803 -0.94 -1.73 -52.23
CA LYS A 803 -0.78 -0.77 -53.33
C LYS A 803 0.57 -0.08 -53.22
N ASN A 804 1.42 -0.21 -54.24
CA ASN A 804 2.65 0.57 -54.34
C ASN A 804 2.39 1.88 -55.10
N ILE A 805 1.80 2.85 -54.40
CA ILE A 805 1.44 4.17 -54.91
C ILE A 805 1.88 5.23 -53.91
N ASP A 806 2.23 6.44 -54.37
CA ASP A 806 2.62 7.53 -53.48
C ASP A 806 1.42 7.94 -52.60
N PRO A 807 1.53 7.87 -51.25
CA PRO A 807 0.48 8.36 -50.35
C PRO A 807 0.34 9.88 -50.37
N LEU A 808 1.25 10.62 -51.00
CA LEU A 808 1.28 12.08 -51.05
C LEU A 808 1.20 12.70 -49.65
N LEU A 809 2.08 12.20 -48.76
CA LEU A 809 2.28 12.78 -47.44
C LEU A 809 3.01 14.12 -47.54
N GLU A 810 2.51 15.12 -46.83
CA GLU A 810 3.06 16.48 -46.77
C GLU A 810 3.44 16.89 -45.35
N GLN A 811 4.42 17.79 -45.26
CA GLN A 811 4.71 18.50 -44.02
C GLN A 811 3.57 19.50 -43.77
N PRO A 812 3.09 19.63 -42.53
CA PRO A 812 2.03 20.56 -42.20
C PRO A 812 2.52 22.01 -42.26
N VAL A 813 1.61 22.96 -42.55
CA VAL A 813 1.96 24.39 -42.68
C VAL A 813 2.37 24.99 -41.32
N CYS A 814 3.60 25.46 -41.18
CA CYS A 814 4.05 26.11 -39.95
C CYS A 814 3.35 27.47 -39.75
N ASN A 815 2.45 27.56 -38.76
CA ASN A 815 1.73 28.78 -38.42
C ASN A 815 2.15 29.29 -37.02
N GLY A 816 2.78 30.47 -36.95
CA GLY A 816 3.24 31.10 -35.70
C GLY A 816 4.76 31.06 -35.50
N ALA A 817 5.27 31.81 -34.52
CA ALA A 817 6.70 31.84 -34.24
C ALA A 817 7.15 30.56 -33.52
N GLY A 818 8.14 29.85 -34.07
CA GLY A 818 8.74 28.67 -33.44
C GLY A 818 7.91 27.39 -33.57
N CYS A 819 6.91 27.34 -34.46
CA CYS A 819 6.15 26.11 -34.74
C CYS A 819 7.06 25.00 -35.30
N GLU A 820 8.08 25.38 -36.06
CA GLU A 820 9.07 24.49 -36.68
C GLU A 820 9.97 23.81 -35.65
N LEU A 821 9.98 24.33 -34.42
CA LEU A 821 10.72 23.77 -33.28
C LEU A 821 9.88 22.78 -32.47
N LYS A 822 8.59 22.62 -32.81
CA LYS A 822 7.64 21.75 -32.09
C LYS A 822 7.59 20.37 -32.72
N LYS A 823 7.43 19.34 -31.89
CA LYS A 823 7.42 17.96 -32.39
C LYS A 823 6.22 17.67 -33.29
N ALA A 824 5.10 18.34 -33.05
CA ALA A 824 3.91 18.29 -33.90
C ALA A 824 4.17 18.71 -35.36
N TYR A 825 5.15 19.58 -35.61
CA TYR A 825 5.51 20.02 -36.96
C TYR A 825 6.12 18.88 -37.78
N GLU A 826 6.85 17.94 -37.15
CA GLU A 826 7.51 16.83 -37.84
C GLU A 826 6.56 15.69 -38.24
N VAL A 827 5.28 15.76 -37.84
CA VAL A 827 4.27 14.76 -38.14
C VAL A 827 3.72 14.99 -39.55
N LEU A 828 4.05 14.09 -40.48
CA LEU A 828 3.52 14.13 -41.85
C LEU A 828 2.03 13.79 -41.88
N ARG A 829 1.30 14.45 -42.77
CA ARG A 829 -0.15 14.31 -42.96
C ARG A 829 -0.51 14.08 -44.43
N LEU A 830 -1.72 13.64 -44.72
CA LEU A 830 -2.22 13.48 -46.08
C LEU A 830 -2.35 14.84 -46.79
N SER A 831 -1.88 14.96 -48.03
CA SER A 831 -2.23 16.10 -48.87
C SER A 831 -3.66 15.97 -49.43
N THR A 832 -4.22 17.10 -49.90
CA THR A 832 -5.53 17.16 -50.58
C THR A 832 -5.70 16.16 -51.74
N ALA A 833 -4.60 15.75 -52.38
CA ALA A 833 -4.59 14.87 -53.54
C ALA A 833 -4.33 13.39 -53.17
N SER A 834 -4.20 13.07 -51.88
CA SER A 834 -3.78 11.75 -51.44
C SER A 834 -4.75 10.65 -51.87
N PRO A 835 -4.25 9.53 -52.43
CA PRO A 835 -5.08 8.36 -52.74
C PRO A 835 -5.56 7.60 -51.50
N ALA A 836 -5.14 8.01 -50.30
CA ALA A 836 -5.56 7.42 -49.03
C ALA A 836 -6.92 7.93 -48.55
N ILE A 837 -7.36 9.09 -49.06
CA ILE A 837 -8.57 9.77 -48.60
C ILE A 837 -9.82 8.95 -48.92
N ASN A 838 -10.65 8.71 -47.90
CA ASN A 838 -11.87 7.92 -47.91
C ASN A 838 -11.71 6.52 -48.55
N ALA A 839 -10.51 5.96 -48.47
CA ALA A 839 -10.12 4.77 -49.23
C ALA A 839 -9.96 3.51 -48.38
N SER A 840 -10.20 3.56 -47.08
CA SER A 840 -10.11 2.37 -46.22
C SER A 840 -11.19 1.33 -46.56
N VAL A 841 -10.91 0.07 -46.24
CA VAL A 841 -11.86 -1.04 -46.40
C VAL A 841 -11.95 -1.87 -45.12
N GLY A 842 -13.02 -2.63 -44.96
CA GLY A 842 -13.28 -3.42 -43.76
C GLY A 842 -14.05 -2.64 -42.69
N THR A 843 -14.34 -3.30 -41.57
CA THR A 843 -15.09 -2.69 -40.46
C THR A 843 -14.24 -2.71 -39.20
N PHE A 844 -13.85 -1.50 -38.74
CA PHE A 844 -13.02 -1.30 -37.56
C PHE A 844 -13.74 -0.38 -36.58
N SER A 845 -14.82 -0.88 -35.96
CA SER A 845 -15.72 -0.08 -35.12
C SER A 845 -15.08 0.53 -33.86
N TYR A 846 -13.83 0.17 -33.58
CA TYR A 846 -13.03 0.69 -32.47
C TYR A 846 -12.10 1.84 -32.88
N VAL A 847 -11.98 2.16 -34.18
CA VAL A 847 -11.18 3.27 -34.71
C VAL A 847 -12.11 4.44 -35.00
N LEU A 848 -12.49 5.18 -33.95
CA LEU A 848 -13.50 6.25 -34.02
C LEU A 848 -12.92 7.62 -34.42
N SER A 849 -11.65 7.83 -34.09
CA SER A 849 -10.90 9.05 -34.42
C SER A 849 -9.50 8.66 -34.90
N ASP A 850 -8.76 9.64 -35.39
CA ASP A 850 -7.37 9.50 -35.81
C ASP A 850 -6.38 9.79 -34.65
N TYR A 851 -5.08 9.78 -34.94
CA TYR A 851 -4.01 10.07 -33.98
C TYR A 851 -3.96 11.51 -33.42
N GLU A 852 -4.70 12.43 -34.05
CA GLU A 852 -4.87 13.84 -33.66
C GLU A 852 -6.27 14.11 -33.08
N LYS A 853 -7.06 13.04 -32.89
CA LYS A 853 -8.45 13.00 -32.43
C LYS A 853 -9.46 13.66 -33.37
N GLN A 854 -9.15 13.73 -34.65
CA GLN A 854 -10.13 14.09 -35.69
C GLN A 854 -11.06 12.90 -35.89
N ASN A 855 -12.37 13.14 -35.94
CA ASN A 855 -13.36 12.06 -36.07
C ASN A 855 -13.30 11.45 -37.46
N ARG A 856 -13.37 10.12 -37.55
CA ARG A 856 -13.47 9.42 -38.83
C ARG A 856 -14.95 9.33 -39.22
N ILE A 857 -15.42 10.28 -40.04
CA ILE A 857 -16.83 10.37 -40.46
C ILE A 857 -16.99 9.78 -41.86
N GLY A 858 -17.78 8.70 -41.97
CA GLY A 858 -17.99 8.03 -43.25
C GLY A 858 -16.93 6.97 -43.53
N ALA A 859 -16.35 6.98 -44.72
CA ALA A 859 -15.26 6.05 -45.06
C ALA A 859 -13.95 6.63 -44.54
N ALA A 860 -13.28 5.94 -43.62
CA ALA A 860 -12.02 6.41 -43.06
C ALA A 860 -10.91 6.45 -44.13
N ASP A 861 -9.90 7.28 -43.87
CA ASP A 861 -8.68 7.32 -44.66
C ASP A 861 -7.74 6.15 -44.34
N ILE A 862 -6.91 5.73 -45.30
CA ILE A 862 -5.80 4.79 -45.06
C ILE A 862 -4.70 5.54 -44.28
N GLY A 863 -4.13 4.93 -43.24
CA GLY A 863 -3.09 5.53 -42.40
C GLY A 863 -3.62 6.21 -41.13
N ALA A 864 -2.69 6.79 -40.36
CA ALA A 864 -2.97 7.31 -39.02
C ALA A 864 -3.69 8.66 -38.97
N ASP A 865 -3.61 9.42 -40.06
CA ASP A 865 -4.24 10.73 -40.27
C ASP A 865 -5.61 10.53 -40.93
N GLU A 866 -6.61 11.27 -40.46
CA GLU A 866 -7.84 11.51 -41.20
C GLU A 866 -7.73 12.89 -41.86
N TYR A 867 -7.89 12.95 -43.17
CA TYR A 867 -7.86 14.19 -43.91
C TYR A 867 -9.08 15.04 -43.56
N ASP A 868 -8.90 15.88 -42.55
CA ASP A 868 -9.91 16.81 -42.08
C ASP A 868 -9.26 18.16 -41.74
N ARG A 869 -8.89 18.90 -42.80
CA ARG A 869 -8.20 20.20 -42.66
C ARG A 869 -9.11 21.35 -42.24
N ASN A 870 -10.39 21.09 -42.04
CA ASN A 870 -11.34 22.10 -41.59
C ASN A 870 -11.60 22.04 -40.08
N ASN A 871 -11.31 20.91 -39.42
CA ASN A 871 -11.51 20.72 -38.00
C ASN A 871 -10.24 20.94 -37.17
N ALA A 872 -10.45 21.31 -35.90
CA ALA A 872 -9.36 21.52 -34.96
C ALA A 872 -8.64 20.20 -34.60
N ILE A 873 -7.32 20.26 -34.54
CA ILE A 873 -6.47 19.21 -33.98
C ILE A 873 -6.47 19.35 -32.46
N ALA A 874 -6.91 18.31 -31.73
CA ALA A 874 -7.05 18.37 -30.28
C ALA A 874 -5.79 17.93 -29.53
N ILE A 875 -4.94 17.12 -30.18
CA ILE A 875 -3.68 16.60 -29.65
C ILE A 875 -2.68 16.39 -30.80
N SER A 876 -1.38 16.38 -30.50
CA SER A 876 -0.34 15.95 -31.45
C SER A 876 0.87 15.43 -30.68
N ALA A 877 1.99 15.17 -31.37
CA ALA A 877 3.25 14.77 -30.74
C ALA A 877 3.67 15.76 -29.63
N LEU A 878 3.94 15.22 -28.45
CA LEU A 878 4.17 15.95 -27.21
C LEU A 878 5.62 16.40 -27.08
N ASP A 879 5.82 17.53 -26.43
CA ASP A 879 7.13 18.00 -25.96
C ASP A 879 7.05 18.47 -24.49
N GLY A 880 8.19 18.90 -23.93
CA GLY A 880 8.28 19.34 -22.53
C GLY A 880 7.40 20.53 -22.15
N SER A 881 6.74 21.20 -23.10
CA SER A 881 5.74 22.24 -22.82
C SER A 881 4.35 21.68 -22.46
N ASN A 882 4.05 20.44 -22.84
CA ASN A 882 2.72 19.83 -22.67
C ASN A 882 2.62 18.93 -21.43
N VAL A 883 3.76 18.50 -20.89
CA VAL A 883 3.85 17.43 -19.89
C VAL A 883 4.84 17.78 -18.78
N GLY A 884 4.81 16.98 -17.70
CA GLY A 884 5.68 17.15 -16.54
C GLY A 884 5.19 18.22 -15.55
N PRO A 885 5.99 18.51 -14.50
CA PRO A 885 5.54 19.30 -13.35
C PRO A 885 5.14 20.73 -13.68
N ASN A 886 5.79 21.30 -14.69
CA ASN A 886 5.59 22.68 -15.11
C ASN A 886 4.58 22.82 -16.24
N ALA A 887 3.94 21.71 -16.67
CA ALA A 887 2.94 21.77 -17.72
C ALA A 887 1.83 22.75 -17.34
N THR A 888 1.48 23.57 -18.33
CA THR A 888 0.28 24.41 -18.34
C THR A 888 -0.76 23.72 -19.24
N SER A 889 -2.02 24.17 -19.20
CA SER A 889 -3.04 23.63 -20.10
C SER A 889 -2.63 23.75 -21.56
N PHE A 890 -2.87 22.68 -22.32
CA PHE A 890 -2.60 22.59 -23.75
C PHE A 890 -3.54 23.53 -24.52
N ASP A 891 -2.99 24.58 -25.16
CA ASP A 891 -3.66 25.37 -26.20
C ASP A 891 -2.80 25.27 -27.47
N TYR A 892 -3.21 24.44 -28.43
CA TYR A 892 -2.59 24.32 -29.74
C TYR A 892 -3.68 24.38 -30.81
N SER A 893 -3.60 25.35 -31.73
CA SER A 893 -4.40 25.33 -32.96
C SER A 893 -3.47 25.47 -34.16
N TYR A 894 -3.65 24.60 -35.16
CA TYR A 894 -2.86 24.61 -36.39
C TYR A 894 -3.48 25.44 -37.51
N PHE A 895 -4.75 25.83 -37.32
CA PHE A 895 -5.49 26.69 -38.22
C PHE A 895 -5.78 28.03 -37.55
N THR A 896 -5.77 29.09 -38.36
CA THR A 896 -6.54 30.30 -38.09
C THR A 896 -8.03 30.02 -38.29
N VAL A 897 -8.60 29.10 -37.51
CA VAL A 897 -9.85 29.48 -36.86
C VAL A 897 -9.43 30.59 -35.91
N LEU A 898 -9.94 31.80 -36.09
CA LEU A 898 -9.70 32.88 -35.15
C LEU A 898 -10.02 32.30 -33.78
N PRO A 899 -9.00 32.05 -32.93
CA PRO A 899 -9.24 31.34 -31.70
C PRO A 899 -10.26 32.18 -30.95
N ILE A 900 -11.26 31.53 -30.33
CA ILE A 900 -11.80 32.13 -29.14
C ILE A 900 -10.59 32.43 -28.27
N LYS A 901 -10.25 33.71 -28.16
CA LYS A 901 -9.29 34.16 -27.19
C LYS A 901 -10.07 34.20 -25.90
N LEU A 902 -10.14 33.07 -25.21
CA LEU A 902 -10.75 32.99 -23.90
C LEU A 902 -10.00 33.99 -23.00
N VAL A 903 -10.70 35.04 -22.58
CA VAL A 903 -10.13 36.08 -21.73
C VAL A 903 -10.06 35.56 -20.30
N SER A 904 -11.06 34.81 -19.87
CA SER A 904 -11.05 34.13 -18.58
C SER A 904 -12.08 33.00 -18.53
N PHE A 905 -11.78 31.98 -17.72
CA PHE A 905 -12.71 30.94 -17.30
C PHE A 905 -12.55 30.76 -15.79
N ASN A 906 -13.63 30.93 -15.04
CA ASN A 906 -13.62 30.86 -13.59
C ASN A 906 -14.82 30.05 -13.11
N ALA A 907 -14.63 29.27 -12.05
CA ALA A 907 -15.70 28.57 -11.38
C ALA A 907 -15.59 28.87 -9.88
N PHE A 908 -16.69 29.18 -9.22
CA PHE A 908 -16.70 29.45 -7.78
C PHE A 908 -17.99 28.93 -7.15
N TYR A 909 -17.83 28.37 -5.95
CA TYR A 909 -18.96 27.85 -5.17
C TYR A 909 -19.75 29.00 -4.55
N ASN A 910 -21.05 29.06 -4.81
CA ASN A 910 -21.95 30.12 -4.38
C ASN A 910 -23.36 29.56 -4.15
N LYS A 911 -24.01 29.86 -3.01
CA LYS A 911 -25.41 29.46 -2.71
C LYS A 911 -25.77 28.00 -3.06
N GLN A 912 -24.89 27.06 -2.72
CA GLN A 912 -25.04 25.61 -2.99
C GLN A 912 -24.98 25.17 -4.46
N GLN A 913 -24.55 26.06 -5.36
CA GLN A 913 -24.23 25.75 -6.74
C GLN A 913 -22.79 26.16 -7.04
N VAL A 914 -22.23 25.68 -8.14
CA VAL A 914 -21.01 26.28 -8.70
C VAL A 914 -21.40 27.18 -9.86
N ASP A 915 -21.11 28.46 -9.69
CA ASP A 915 -21.24 29.46 -10.74
C ASP A 915 -19.99 29.38 -11.61
N VAL A 916 -20.19 29.05 -12.88
CA VAL A 916 -19.15 29.01 -13.90
C VAL A 916 -19.30 30.25 -14.76
N ARG A 917 -18.23 31.04 -14.89
CA ARG A 917 -18.22 32.28 -15.68
C ARG A 917 -17.07 32.24 -16.66
N TRP A 918 -17.34 32.67 -17.88
CA TRP A 918 -16.30 32.84 -18.88
C TRP A 918 -16.51 34.09 -19.71
N SER A 919 -15.40 34.59 -20.22
CA SER A 919 -15.36 35.75 -21.11
C SER A 919 -14.50 35.41 -22.32
N VAL A 920 -14.95 35.83 -23.48
CA VAL A 920 -14.29 35.62 -24.77
C VAL A 920 -13.94 36.97 -25.36
N ALA A 921 -12.76 37.11 -25.96
CA ALA A 921 -12.39 38.36 -26.63
C ALA A 921 -13.10 38.48 -27.99
N MET A 922 -13.38 37.33 -28.60
CA MET A 922 -14.02 37.18 -29.90
C MET A 922 -14.61 35.77 -30.01
N GLN A 923 -15.65 35.61 -30.83
CA GLN A 923 -16.37 34.36 -31.05
C GLN A 923 -16.85 34.29 -32.50
N GLU A 924 -16.07 33.61 -33.35
CA GLU A 924 -16.45 33.35 -34.74
C GLU A 924 -16.89 31.90 -34.90
N LYS A 925 -18.03 31.69 -35.58
CA LYS A 925 -18.58 30.35 -35.91
C LYS A 925 -18.86 29.43 -34.71
N VAL A 926 -18.85 29.95 -33.49
CA VAL A 926 -19.21 29.18 -32.30
C VAL A 926 -20.71 29.02 -32.28
N GLN A 927 -21.21 27.78 -32.26
CA GLN A 927 -22.63 27.52 -32.11
C GLN A 927 -23.04 27.61 -30.64
N ARG A 928 -22.26 27.01 -29.75
CA ARG A 928 -22.54 26.93 -28.31
C ARG A 928 -21.32 26.60 -27.46
N TYR A 929 -21.43 26.88 -26.18
CA TYR A 929 -20.51 26.50 -25.13
C TYR A 929 -21.14 25.38 -24.30
N GLU A 930 -20.40 24.33 -24.01
CA GLU A 930 -20.75 23.25 -23.10
C GLU A 930 -19.86 23.36 -21.86
N ILE A 931 -20.45 23.34 -20.67
CA ILE A 931 -19.68 23.20 -19.42
C ILE A 931 -19.68 21.74 -19.05
N GLU A 932 -18.50 21.18 -18.87
CA GLU A 932 -18.31 19.82 -18.39
C GLU A 932 -17.72 19.83 -16.99
N TRP A 933 -18.10 18.83 -16.21
CA TRP A 933 -17.74 18.71 -14.81
C TRP A 933 -17.38 17.27 -14.47
N ARG A 934 -16.42 17.10 -13.57
CA ARG A 934 -16.11 15.81 -12.91
C ARG A 934 -15.72 16.02 -11.46
N THR A 935 -15.63 14.93 -10.72
CA THR A 935 -14.90 14.85 -9.44
C THR A 935 -13.51 14.27 -9.63
N ASP A 936 -12.71 14.21 -8.56
CA ASP A 936 -11.33 13.69 -8.57
C ASP A 936 -11.16 12.33 -9.28
N PHE A 937 -12.21 11.49 -9.27
CA PHE A 937 -12.17 10.10 -9.72
C PHE A 937 -13.33 9.73 -10.67
N SER A 938 -13.94 10.70 -11.34
CA SER A 938 -14.98 10.46 -12.35
C SER A 938 -14.65 11.04 -13.71
N ASP A 939 -15.32 10.54 -14.74
CA ASP A 939 -15.28 11.10 -16.09
C ASP A 939 -16.02 12.45 -16.16
N PHE A 940 -15.61 13.29 -17.10
CA PHE A 940 -16.29 14.55 -17.41
C PHE A 940 -17.69 14.30 -17.95
N LYS A 941 -18.68 14.98 -17.37
CA LYS A 941 -20.09 14.98 -17.79
C LYS A 941 -20.50 16.40 -18.13
N LYS A 942 -21.28 16.57 -19.20
CA LYS A 942 -21.89 17.87 -19.53
C LYS A 942 -22.93 18.25 -18.48
N ILE A 943 -22.80 19.44 -17.90
CA ILE A 943 -23.71 19.98 -16.87
C ILE A 943 -24.50 21.19 -17.34
N ALA A 944 -24.01 21.90 -18.36
CA ALA A 944 -24.69 23.05 -18.92
C ALA A 944 -24.30 23.25 -20.37
N GLU A 945 -25.17 23.93 -21.10
CA GLU A 945 -24.95 24.34 -22.47
C GLU A 945 -25.49 25.76 -22.64
N THR A 946 -24.79 26.61 -23.41
CA THR A 946 -25.19 27.98 -23.68
C THR A 946 -24.88 28.31 -25.12
N LYS A 947 -25.91 28.63 -25.91
CA LYS A 947 -25.74 29.09 -27.29
C LYS A 947 -24.85 30.34 -27.32
N ALA A 948 -23.89 30.38 -28.24
CA ALA A 948 -23.13 31.60 -28.48
C ALA A 948 -24.00 32.62 -29.22
N VAL A 949 -23.91 33.88 -28.84
CA VAL A 949 -24.74 34.98 -29.39
C VAL A 949 -23.83 36.08 -29.87
N ASP A 950 -23.92 36.46 -31.14
CA ASP A 950 -23.08 37.50 -31.73
C ASP A 950 -23.12 38.81 -30.91
N GLY A 951 -21.96 39.42 -30.71
CA GLY A 951 -21.75 40.60 -29.85
C GLY A 951 -21.77 40.35 -28.33
N LYS A 952 -22.07 39.14 -27.83
CA LYS A 952 -22.01 38.81 -26.40
C LYS A 952 -20.65 38.24 -26.01
N LEU A 953 -19.91 38.94 -25.16
CA LEU A 953 -18.55 38.54 -24.77
C LEU A 953 -18.45 37.84 -23.41
N ASN A 954 -19.52 37.85 -22.62
CA ASN A 954 -19.52 37.32 -21.25
C ASN A 954 -20.66 36.32 -21.07
N TYR A 955 -20.34 35.19 -20.47
CA TYR A 955 -21.24 34.07 -20.31
C TYR A 955 -21.16 33.49 -18.91
N THR A 956 -22.25 32.84 -18.50
CA THR A 956 -22.38 32.23 -17.19
C THR A 956 -23.18 30.95 -17.30
N ALA A 957 -22.80 29.92 -16.54
CA ALA A 957 -23.60 28.72 -16.32
C ALA A 957 -23.57 28.35 -14.84
N ASN A 958 -24.57 27.60 -14.38
CA ASN A 958 -24.66 27.17 -12.99
C ASN A 958 -24.69 25.65 -12.93
N HIS A 959 -23.78 25.06 -12.15
CA HIS A 959 -23.90 23.67 -11.74
C HIS A 959 -24.72 23.60 -10.45
N LEU A 960 -25.96 23.14 -10.54
CA LEU A 960 -26.90 23.13 -9.40
C LEU A 960 -26.70 21.95 -8.43
N THR A 961 -25.97 20.92 -8.87
CA THR A 961 -25.76 19.67 -8.12
C THR A 961 -24.28 19.29 -8.02
N PRO A 962 -23.39 20.22 -7.62
CA PRO A 962 -21.99 19.86 -7.46
C PRO A 962 -21.84 18.83 -6.33
N GLU A 963 -21.02 17.81 -6.55
CA GLU A 963 -20.75 16.82 -5.51
C GLU A 963 -19.91 17.44 -4.41
N VAL A 964 -20.02 16.94 -3.19
CA VAL A 964 -19.15 17.39 -2.10
C VAL A 964 -17.71 16.92 -2.39
N GLY A 965 -16.72 17.79 -2.23
CA GLY A 965 -15.31 17.54 -2.55
C GLY A 965 -14.78 18.41 -3.69
N HIS A 966 -13.68 18.00 -4.32
CA HIS A 966 -13.17 18.72 -5.50
C HIS A 966 -14.04 18.45 -6.72
N ASN A 967 -14.47 19.54 -7.34
CA ASN A 967 -15.23 19.56 -8.57
C ASN A 967 -14.37 20.24 -9.63
N TYR A 968 -14.05 19.55 -10.70
CA TYR A 968 -13.26 20.07 -11.81
C TYR A 968 -14.21 20.44 -12.93
N TYR A 969 -14.12 21.68 -13.40
CA TYR A 969 -14.92 22.20 -14.49
C TYR A 969 -14.00 22.48 -15.67
N ARG A 970 -14.45 22.17 -16.88
CA ARG A 970 -13.81 22.63 -18.12
C ARG A 970 -14.85 23.23 -19.04
N LEU A 971 -14.44 24.20 -19.84
CA LEU A 971 -15.26 24.77 -20.90
C LEU A 971 -14.98 24.00 -22.19
N LYS A 972 -16.03 23.53 -22.83
CA LYS A 972 -16.01 22.98 -24.18
C LYS A 972 -16.75 23.95 -25.11
N THR A 973 -16.23 24.17 -26.29
CA THR A 973 -16.91 24.89 -27.36
C THR A 973 -17.43 23.90 -28.37
N VAL A 974 -18.52 24.25 -29.03
CA VAL A 974 -19.04 23.53 -30.20
C VAL A 974 -19.34 24.56 -31.27
N ASP A 975 -18.66 24.43 -32.40
CA ASP A 975 -18.79 25.35 -33.54
C ASP A 975 -19.97 24.96 -34.44
N GLU A 976 -20.33 25.81 -35.40
CA GLU A 976 -21.47 25.61 -36.31
C GLU A 976 -21.32 24.36 -37.20
N ASP A 977 -20.08 23.94 -37.45
CA ASP A 977 -19.72 22.70 -38.17
C ASP A 977 -19.62 21.47 -37.25
N GLY A 978 -19.78 21.64 -35.95
CA GLY A 978 -19.69 20.58 -34.94
C GLY A 978 -18.29 20.36 -34.36
N ALA A 979 -17.28 21.12 -34.77
CA ALA A 979 -15.94 21.07 -34.17
C ALA A 979 -16.01 21.42 -32.67
N THR A 980 -15.14 20.82 -31.85
CA THR A 980 -15.11 21.09 -30.41
C THR A 980 -13.73 21.35 -29.88
N ALA A 981 -13.54 22.42 -29.08
CA ALA A 981 -12.30 22.71 -28.36
C ALA A 981 -12.54 22.78 -26.84
N PHE A 982 -11.55 22.37 -26.05
CA PHE A 982 -11.59 22.38 -24.59
C PHE A 982 -10.64 23.42 -24.02
N PHE A 983 -11.04 24.11 -22.95
CA PHE A 983 -10.25 25.10 -22.25
C PHE A 983 -10.02 24.71 -20.78
N GLU A 984 -9.03 25.36 -20.14
CA GLU A 984 -8.52 25.13 -18.77
C GLU A 984 -9.50 24.49 -17.77
N GLU A 985 -9.01 23.50 -17.02
CA GLU A 985 -9.72 22.97 -15.86
C GLU A 985 -9.67 23.96 -14.68
N LYS A 986 -10.83 24.29 -14.11
CA LYS A 986 -10.95 25.00 -12.83
C LYS A 986 -11.47 24.08 -11.75
N VAL A 987 -10.71 23.97 -10.66
CA VAL A 987 -11.12 23.21 -9.47
C VAL A 987 -11.90 24.12 -8.52
N VAL A 988 -13.03 23.62 -8.05
CA VAL A 988 -13.84 24.23 -6.99
C VAL A 988 -14.06 23.18 -5.91
N ASN A 989 -13.67 23.50 -4.67
CA ASN A 989 -13.99 22.64 -3.54
C ASN A 989 -15.39 22.98 -3.03
N VAL A 990 -16.29 21.99 -3.03
CA VAL A 990 -17.67 22.12 -2.57
C VAL A 990 -17.80 21.44 -1.21
N PHE A 991 -18.19 22.22 -0.21
CA PHE A 991 -18.39 21.73 1.15
C PHE A 991 -19.84 21.31 1.36
N ALA A 992 -20.06 20.22 2.13
CA ALA A 992 -21.41 19.85 2.54
C ALA A 992 -21.95 20.91 3.49
N ASN A 993 -22.94 21.69 3.09
CA ASN A 993 -23.62 22.64 3.98
C ASN A 993 -25.11 22.32 4.09
N SER A 994 -25.48 21.79 5.26
CA SER A 994 -26.85 21.57 5.74
C SER A 994 -27.54 22.92 6.00
N SER A 995 -28.21 23.46 4.98
CA SER A 995 -29.03 24.68 5.13
C SER A 995 -30.33 24.45 5.89
N VAL A 996 -30.81 23.20 5.93
CA VAL A 996 -32.07 22.86 6.58
C VAL A 996 -31.86 22.68 8.08
N LYS A 997 -32.52 23.54 8.87
CA LYS A 997 -32.51 23.51 10.34
C LYS A 997 -33.87 23.03 10.86
N ILE A 998 -33.83 22.22 11.91
CA ILE A 998 -35.01 21.79 12.66
C ILE A 998 -34.89 22.32 14.08
N TYR A 999 -35.86 23.12 14.52
CA TYR A 999 -35.87 23.65 15.87
C TYR A 999 -37.29 23.98 16.38
N PRO A 1000 -37.57 23.83 17.69
CA PRO A 1000 -36.68 23.22 18.69
C PRO A 1000 -36.51 21.72 18.44
N ASN A 1001 -35.33 21.19 18.76
CA ASN A 1001 -35.05 19.76 18.82
C ASN A 1001 -34.28 19.50 20.13
N PRO A 1002 -34.88 18.86 21.15
CA PRO A 1002 -36.17 18.17 21.13
C PRO A 1002 -37.40 19.06 20.94
N ALA A 1003 -38.39 18.56 20.20
CA ALA A 1003 -39.67 19.21 19.92
C ALA A 1003 -40.77 18.62 20.82
N THR A 1004 -41.72 19.45 21.28
CA THR A 1004 -42.78 19.01 22.21
C THR A 1004 -44.16 18.93 21.57
N LYS A 1005 -44.60 19.98 20.86
CA LYS A 1005 -45.92 20.03 20.19
C LYS A 1005 -45.81 20.16 18.67
N GLU A 1006 -44.78 20.85 18.22
CA GLU A 1006 -44.44 21.14 16.82
C GLU A 1006 -42.95 21.42 16.72
N PHE A 1007 -42.42 21.38 15.50
CA PHE A 1007 -41.10 21.89 15.20
C PHE A 1007 -41.13 22.75 13.94
N LYS A 1008 -40.24 23.74 13.90
CA LYS A 1008 -39.99 24.53 12.71
C LYS A 1008 -38.96 23.82 11.85
N LEU A 1009 -39.34 23.56 10.61
CA LEU A 1009 -38.44 23.21 9.53
C LEU A 1009 -38.08 24.48 8.76
N ASP A 1010 -36.82 24.90 8.83
CA ASP A 1010 -36.31 26.11 8.20
C ASP A 1010 -35.31 25.73 7.12
N PHE A 1011 -35.64 26.03 5.86
CA PHE A 1011 -34.81 25.64 4.72
C PHE A 1011 -33.63 26.58 4.48
N GLY A 1012 -33.67 27.80 5.02
CA GLY A 1012 -32.70 28.85 4.67
C GLY A 1012 -32.81 29.35 3.22
N TYR A 1013 -33.74 28.83 2.43
CA TYR A 1013 -34.14 29.26 1.08
C TYR A 1013 -35.62 28.92 0.84
N THR A 1014 -36.23 29.46 -0.22
CA THR A 1014 -37.60 29.06 -0.64
C THR A 1014 -37.49 28.03 -1.77
N PRO A 1015 -37.93 26.77 -1.59
CA PRO A 1015 -37.97 25.76 -2.64
C PRO A 1015 -38.77 26.26 -3.85
N SER A 1016 -38.35 25.93 -5.08
CA SER A 1016 -39.05 26.38 -6.30
C SER A 1016 -40.30 25.54 -6.63
N LYS A 1017 -40.46 24.39 -5.98
CA LYS A 1017 -41.57 23.45 -6.13
C LYS A 1017 -42.04 22.95 -4.76
N SER A 1018 -43.21 22.31 -4.72
CA SER A 1018 -43.74 21.72 -3.50
C SER A 1018 -42.79 20.67 -2.93
N VAL A 1019 -42.63 20.69 -1.60
CA VAL A 1019 -41.75 19.78 -0.88
C VAL A 1019 -42.57 18.68 -0.24
N LYS A 1020 -42.15 17.43 -0.42
CA LYS A 1020 -42.75 16.29 0.27
C LYS A 1020 -41.96 15.98 1.53
N LEU A 1021 -42.60 16.11 2.68
CA LEU A 1021 -42.04 15.80 3.99
C LEU A 1021 -42.63 14.49 4.51
N LYS A 1022 -41.76 13.61 5.01
CA LYS A 1022 -42.15 12.42 5.77
C LYS A 1022 -41.47 12.42 7.12
N LEU A 1023 -42.19 12.08 8.17
CA LEU A 1023 -41.62 11.69 9.46
C LEU A 1023 -41.64 10.17 9.53
N VAL A 1024 -40.48 9.57 9.65
CA VAL A 1024 -40.34 8.13 9.89
C VAL A 1024 -39.86 7.91 11.32
N ASN A 1025 -40.46 6.96 12.03
CA ASN A 1025 -39.96 6.57 13.35
C ASN A 1025 -38.67 5.72 13.22
N SER A 1026 -38.08 5.34 14.36
CA SER A 1026 -36.81 4.59 14.42
C SER A 1026 -36.82 3.21 13.74
N ILE A 1027 -38.00 2.64 13.42
CA ILE A 1027 -38.15 1.38 12.67
C ILE A 1027 -38.46 1.60 11.19
N GLY A 1028 -38.34 2.84 10.69
CA GLY A 1028 -38.59 3.21 9.29
C GLY A 1028 -40.08 3.32 8.92
N LYS A 1029 -41.00 3.17 9.88
CA LYS A 1029 -42.44 3.34 9.64
C LYS A 1029 -42.74 4.83 9.49
N ASN A 1030 -43.34 5.20 8.37
CA ASN A 1030 -43.88 6.53 8.14
C ASN A 1030 -45.03 6.81 9.11
N VAL A 1031 -44.90 7.86 9.92
CA VAL A 1031 -45.87 8.27 10.93
C VAL A 1031 -46.56 9.60 10.60
N LEU A 1032 -46.00 10.39 9.69
CA LEU A 1032 -46.60 11.63 9.19
C LEU A 1032 -46.05 11.93 7.80
N GLU A 1033 -46.92 12.28 6.86
CA GLU A 1033 -46.54 12.64 5.50
C GLU A 1033 -47.33 13.88 5.08
N MET A 1034 -46.65 14.88 4.54
CA MET A 1034 -47.25 16.11 4.07
C MET A 1034 -46.59 16.60 2.78
N VAL A 1035 -47.39 17.13 1.87
CA VAL A 1035 -46.91 17.87 0.70
C VAL A 1035 -47.13 19.34 0.99
N MET A 1036 -46.05 20.11 0.98
CA MET A 1036 -46.03 21.50 1.43
C MET A 1036 -45.78 22.41 0.24
N ALA A 1037 -46.63 23.42 0.04
CA ALA A 1037 -46.44 24.43 -0.99
C ALA A 1037 -45.14 25.23 -0.74
N PRO A 1038 -44.41 25.69 -1.77
CA PRO A 1038 -43.16 26.46 -1.63
C PRO A 1038 -43.17 27.52 -0.53
N ALA A 1039 -42.34 27.35 0.51
CA ALA A 1039 -42.13 28.34 1.57
C ALA A 1039 -40.72 28.18 2.17
N SER A 1040 -40.18 29.26 2.74
CA SER A 1040 -38.85 29.23 3.38
C SER A 1040 -38.80 28.45 4.69
N SER A 1041 -39.96 28.23 5.31
CA SER A 1041 -40.08 27.42 6.53
C SER A 1041 -41.50 26.91 6.74
N TYR A 1042 -41.63 25.81 7.47
CA TYR A 1042 -42.93 25.23 7.86
C TYR A 1042 -42.94 24.92 9.35
N GLN A 1043 -44.13 25.02 9.96
CA GLN A 1043 -44.40 24.44 11.27
C GLN A 1043 -45.00 23.05 11.06
N VAL A 1044 -44.35 22.04 11.64
CA VAL A 1044 -44.78 20.65 11.52
C VAL A 1044 -45.36 20.21 12.86
N PRO A 1045 -46.69 20.02 12.97
CA PRO A 1045 -47.32 19.59 14.20
C PRO A 1045 -47.03 18.11 14.46
N ILE A 1046 -46.65 17.79 15.69
CA ILE A 1046 -46.24 16.45 16.11
C ILE A 1046 -46.95 15.99 17.40
N SER A 1047 -47.99 16.71 17.82
CA SER A 1047 -48.63 16.56 19.13
C SER A 1047 -49.26 15.17 19.36
N ASN A 1048 -49.55 14.44 18.27
CA ASN A 1048 -50.15 13.10 18.29
C ASN A 1048 -49.12 11.97 18.15
N LEU A 1049 -47.82 12.29 18.06
CA LEU A 1049 -46.76 11.30 17.91
C LEU A 1049 -46.25 10.85 19.29
N VAL A 1050 -45.98 9.54 19.41
CA VAL A 1050 -45.40 8.96 20.63
C VAL A 1050 -44.00 9.52 20.83
N LYS A 1051 -43.59 9.72 22.09
CA LYS A 1051 -42.23 10.17 22.45
C LYS A 1051 -41.17 9.25 21.83
N GLY A 1052 -40.14 9.82 21.23
CA GLY A 1052 -39.10 9.03 20.54
C GLY A 1052 -38.30 9.83 19.51
N ILE A 1053 -37.37 9.14 18.83
CA ILE A 1053 -36.58 9.71 17.73
C ILE A 1053 -37.29 9.41 16.41
N TYR A 1054 -37.45 10.46 15.62
CA TYR A 1054 -38.00 10.41 14.28
C TYR A 1054 -36.99 11.00 13.30
N PHE A 1055 -37.12 10.67 12.02
CA PHE A 1055 -36.37 11.29 10.94
C PHE A 1055 -37.32 12.04 10.03
N VAL A 1056 -37.04 13.31 9.82
CA VAL A 1056 -37.71 14.18 8.86
C VAL A 1056 -37.02 13.99 7.52
N GLN A 1057 -37.66 13.24 6.63
CA GLN A 1057 -37.25 13.07 5.25
C GLN A 1057 -37.90 14.16 4.40
N ILE A 1058 -37.07 14.89 3.68
CA ILE A 1058 -37.43 16.05 2.88
C ILE A 1058 -37.11 15.72 1.45
N ILE A 1059 -38.13 15.63 0.62
CA ILE A 1059 -38.05 15.19 -0.76
C ILE A 1059 -38.47 16.37 -1.62
N GLU A 1060 -37.49 16.97 -2.29
CA GLU A 1060 -37.69 17.98 -3.33
C GLU A 1060 -37.54 17.32 -4.70
N GLU A 1061 -38.47 17.60 -5.61
CA GLU A 1061 -38.44 17.03 -6.96
C GLU A 1061 -37.13 17.42 -7.67
N GLY A 1062 -36.35 16.42 -8.10
CA GLY A 1062 -35.05 16.62 -8.76
C GLY A 1062 -33.86 16.80 -7.82
N LYS A 1063 -34.02 16.69 -6.49
CA LYS A 1063 -32.92 16.67 -5.51
C LYS A 1063 -32.86 15.35 -4.77
N GLN A 1064 -31.69 15.00 -4.22
CA GLN A 1064 -31.56 13.87 -3.31
C GLN A 1064 -32.32 14.15 -2.00
N PRO A 1065 -33.07 13.17 -1.45
CA PRO A 1065 -33.79 13.35 -0.20
C PRO A 1065 -32.84 13.70 0.96
N VAL A 1066 -33.20 14.73 1.72
CA VAL A 1066 -32.48 15.12 2.94
C VAL A 1066 -33.19 14.50 4.14
N SER A 1067 -32.45 13.81 5.01
CA SER A 1067 -33.00 13.20 6.22
C SER A 1067 -32.38 13.82 7.46
N LEU A 1068 -33.19 14.40 8.35
CA LEU A 1068 -32.74 15.06 9.57
C LEU A 1068 -33.41 14.45 10.80
N PRO A 1069 -32.67 14.13 11.87
CA PRO A 1069 -33.27 13.58 13.08
C PRO A 1069 -34.02 14.65 13.87
N ILE A 1070 -35.14 14.26 14.48
CA ILE A 1070 -35.87 15.04 15.47
C ILE A 1070 -36.28 14.18 16.66
N VAL A 1071 -36.08 14.70 17.87
CA VAL A 1071 -36.50 14.08 19.13
C VAL A 1071 -37.84 14.67 19.56
N ILE A 1072 -38.84 13.84 19.84
CA ILE A 1072 -40.13 14.25 20.39
C ILE A 1072 -40.17 13.97 21.90
N ASN A 1073 -40.25 15.01 22.72
CA ASN A 1073 -40.26 14.96 24.20
C ASN A 1073 -41.52 15.65 24.77
N PRO A 1074 -41.97 15.36 26.00
CA PRO A 1074 -43.10 16.08 26.62
C PRO A 1074 -42.79 17.55 26.90
#